data_AF-A0A0D0QU65-F1
#
_entry.id   AF-A0A0D0QU65-F1
#
_cell.length_a   1.000
_cell.length_b   1.000
_cell.length_c   1.000
_cell.angle_alpha   90.00
_cell.angle_beta   90.00
_cell.angle_gamma   90.00
#
_symmetry.space_group_name_H-M   'P 1'
#
loop_
_entity.id
_entity.type
_entity.pdbx_description
1 polymer ?
#
loop_
_entity_poly.entity_id
_entity_poly.type
_entity_poly.pdbx_seq_one_letter_code
_entity_poly.pdbx_strand_id
1 'polypeptide(L)'
;MCKINTNTKNYTWIYSENEYRENWKEDIIPIIAPINPNKKERWEKVLNHYGIDYKESVPLNKKNESCYFKSFDELKNENNSEKNSLDLIITADKKLIDISLFYANRTNRNLLVINNWHSVKEIAKDYTVKSILFIMDKKKVNSHKLNLIKNFIYSTSEPIEWGVITGYDIPSISFALAKSLISPVLSNENISIIDALNEEKKNFTKEQINKKLRQDNDILTIVAHGDGAHANLQHKVLCGLTSSSELDFAGKKIPNGCNDKYCKRAQFTKNDFLPAYEIQAKSLVFLSCNGFSVSGDLYPSNLSLVLSASDGFPINILSTTTPESFSSEEVKIFRDLLKDRKSLPEIVNIFNMISNDNYEKLPYILFGDPLVRSFKKTTIRANRAIINKNFKEKEIYLNKNNKSNSIVKLTSNFAILNQELGEELCYEKYREQLLNLIQNVKFLQKHLYSIDYFCQKVEEILTDENSLKSYLHNLNTNIRYINILISKFYEYSNKVFNIRIVNEKDLIFYKIKIEECMKNMYRNISVILANSNIIDKIEPIFSNNYFKERIRSTQKCVRCGVLLNKYNLSSFNPNIMSRIYYDCDNCGFAENHAYETSRLLFNSQPKINNNELTIVISPKLHQTSNIFSWGNIVGKITNKANGETVHKFYKEGNLSDEPLIVNVPLPEKFDNDLHTIKIALVSNFDISINRLRFVN
;
A
#
# COMPACT_ATOMS: atom_id res chain seq x y z
N MET A 1 28.49 22.10 9.49
CA MET A 1 28.74 20.64 9.55
C MET A 1 29.04 20.31 11.01
N CYS A 2 28.17 19.57 11.69
CA CYS A 2 28.50 19.09 13.03
C CYS A 2 29.65 18.08 12.96
N LYS A 3 30.72 18.33 13.70
CA LYS A 3 31.76 17.34 13.99
C LYS A 3 31.32 16.62 15.26
N ILE A 4 30.82 15.39 15.14
CA ILE A 4 30.68 14.51 16.31
C ILE A 4 32.07 14.36 16.93
N ASN A 5 32.19 14.53 18.25
CA ASN A 5 33.48 14.49 18.93
C ASN A 5 33.99 13.04 19.02
N THR A 6 34.84 12.66 18.07
CA THR A 6 35.43 11.31 17.96
C THR A 6 36.43 10.97 19.07
N ASN A 7 36.65 11.87 20.04
CA ASN A 7 37.51 11.61 21.20
C ASN A 7 36.81 10.81 22.31
N THR A 8 35.53 10.49 22.12
CA THR A 8 34.74 9.68 23.05
C THR A 8 35.31 8.26 23.10
N LYS A 9 35.91 7.88 24.23
CA LYS A 9 36.62 6.61 24.42
C LYS A 9 36.18 5.82 25.64
N ASN A 10 35.35 6.41 26.50
CA ASN A 10 34.99 5.81 27.77
C ASN A 10 33.49 5.89 28.01
N TYR A 11 32.97 4.95 28.80
CA TYR A 11 31.62 5.01 29.33
C TYR A 11 31.63 4.83 30.85
N THR A 12 30.54 5.25 31.49
CA THR A 12 30.29 5.03 32.92
C THR A 12 28.84 4.61 33.14
N TRP A 13 28.60 3.90 34.23
CA TRP A 13 27.27 3.42 34.60
C TRP A 13 26.60 4.42 35.55
N ILE A 14 25.45 4.96 35.14
CA ILE A 14 24.55 5.77 35.97
C ILE A 14 23.28 4.98 36.30
N TYR A 15 22.54 5.36 37.33
CA TYR A 15 21.41 4.57 37.84
C TYR A 15 20.03 5.24 37.68
N SER A 16 20.00 6.50 37.23
CA SER A 16 18.78 7.28 37.01
C SER A 16 18.90 8.24 35.83
N GLU A 17 17.77 8.67 35.26
CA GLU A 17 17.72 9.66 34.17
C GLU A 17 18.26 11.03 34.61
N ASN A 18 18.14 11.38 35.91
CA ASN A 18 18.55 12.68 36.44
C ASN A 18 20.07 12.88 36.44
N GLU A 19 20.87 11.81 36.48
CA GLU A 19 22.34 11.87 36.41
C GLU A 19 22.83 12.43 35.05
N TYR A 20 22.00 12.42 33.99
CA TYR A 20 22.32 13.12 32.74
C TYR A 20 22.39 14.66 32.85
N ARG A 21 21.84 15.25 33.92
CA ARG A 21 21.94 16.70 34.20
C ARG A 21 23.30 17.11 34.75
N GLU A 22 24.10 16.13 35.16
CA GLU A 22 25.43 16.37 35.72
C GLU A 22 26.45 16.63 34.61
N ASN A 23 27.57 17.25 34.96
CA ASN A 23 28.56 17.67 33.97
C ASN A 23 29.59 16.57 33.70
N TRP A 24 29.34 15.79 32.65
CA TRP A 24 30.20 14.69 32.22
C TRP A 24 31.29 15.16 31.27
N LYS A 25 32.55 14.77 31.54
CA LYS A 25 33.71 15.04 30.67
C LYS A 25 33.45 14.59 29.23
N GLU A 26 33.97 15.35 28.26
CA GLU A 26 33.74 15.09 26.84
C GLU A 26 34.11 13.66 26.38
N ASP A 27 35.11 13.03 27.00
CA ASP A 27 35.57 11.68 26.66
C ASP A 27 34.75 10.54 27.30
N ILE A 28 33.72 10.87 28.09
CA ILE A 28 32.87 9.94 28.85
C ILE A 28 31.42 10.00 28.38
N ILE A 29 30.80 8.84 28.13
CA ILE A 29 29.35 8.66 27.96
C ILE A 29 28.74 8.04 29.23
N PRO A 30 27.86 8.72 29.96
CA PRO A 30 27.00 8.09 30.96
C PRO A 30 25.93 7.22 30.28
N ILE A 31 25.78 5.98 30.75
CA ILE A 31 24.80 5.00 30.27
C ILE A 31 23.99 4.50 31.47
N ILE A 32 22.67 4.47 31.37
CA ILE A 32 21.82 3.95 32.45
C ILE A 32 21.97 2.43 32.53
N ALA A 33 22.37 1.94 33.69
CA ALA A 33 22.57 0.52 33.93
C ALA A 33 21.24 -0.26 33.81
N PRO A 34 21.19 -1.36 33.06
CA PRO A 34 20.01 -2.22 33.03
C PRO A 34 19.95 -3.04 34.33
N ILE A 35 18.74 -3.23 34.86
CA ILE A 35 18.50 -4.01 36.10
C ILE A 35 18.98 -5.48 35.96
N ASN A 36 18.94 -6.02 34.73
CA ASN A 36 19.39 -7.39 34.46
C ASN A 36 20.93 -7.44 34.26
N PRO A 37 21.69 -8.13 35.13
CA PRO A 37 23.15 -8.19 35.03
C PRO A 37 23.64 -8.84 33.74
N ASN A 38 22.93 -9.83 33.20
CA ASN A 38 23.30 -10.48 31.93
C ASN A 38 23.15 -9.50 30.74
N LYS A 39 22.18 -8.57 30.82
CA LYS A 39 22.01 -7.49 29.83
C LYS A 39 23.13 -6.44 29.97
N LYS A 40 23.56 -6.13 31.21
CA LYS A 40 24.72 -5.28 31.49
C LYS A 40 26.00 -5.87 30.88
N GLU A 41 26.37 -7.10 31.25
CA GLU A 41 27.56 -7.79 30.74
C GLU A 41 27.57 -7.90 29.20
N ARG A 42 26.40 -8.14 28.58
CA ARG A 42 26.24 -8.12 27.13
C ARG A 42 26.55 -6.75 26.53
N TRP A 43 26.10 -5.67 27.15
CA TRP A 43 26.39 -4.30 26.70
C TRP A 43 27.85 -3.92 26.88
N GLU A 44 28.50 -4.34 27.97
CA GLU A 44 29.94 -4.16 28.19
C GLU A 44 30.73 -4.84 27.06
N LYS A 45 30.36 -6.06 26.65
CA LYS A 45 30.95 -6.75 25.48
C LYS A 45 30.78 -5.98 24.16
N VAL A 46 29.62 -5.34 23.94
CA VAL A 46 29.36 -4.53 22.74
C VAL A 46 30.18 -3.22 22.77
N LEU A 47 30.26 -2.55 23.92
CA LEU A 47 31.04 -1.31 24.07
C LEU A 47 32.54 -1.56 23.91
N ASN A 48 33.06 -2.64 24.49
CA ASN A 48 34.44 -3.07 24.34
C ASN A 48 34.76 -3.45 22.88
N HIS A 49 33.82 -4.08 22.15
CA HIS A 49 33.96 -4.34 20.71
C HIS A 49 34.08 -3.04 19.89
N TYR A 50 33.38 -1.98 20.31
CA TYR A 50 33.53 -0.64 19.75
C TYR A 50 34.73 0.16 20.26
N GLY A 51 35.58 -0.42 21.12
CA GLY A 51 36.76 0.23 21.68
C GLY A 51 36.45 1.32 22.70
N ILE A 52 35.32 1.21 23.41
CA ILE A 52 34.94 2.12 24.50
C ILE A 52 35.13 1.41 25.84
N ASP A 53 36.05 1.93 26.65
CA ASP A 53 36.42 1.34 27.94
C ASP A 53 35.50 1.79 29.08
N TYR A 54 35.30 0.94 30.09
CA TYR A 54 34.65 1.38 31.33
C TYR A 54 35.58 2.31 32.12
N LYS A 55 35.06 3.44 32.57
CA LYS A 55 35.69 4.28 33.60
C LYS A 55 34.69 4.65 34.67
N GLU A 56 34.98 4.22 35.89
CA GLU A 56 34.40 4.82 37.08
C GLU A 56 34.75 6.31 37.09
N SER A 57 33.72 7.16 37.11
CA SER A 57 33.88 8.59 36.99
C SER A 57 32.84 9.32 37.83
N VAL A 58 33.32 10.23 38.66
CA VAL A 58 32.50 11.19 39.38
C VAL A 58 32.23 12.37 38.42
N PRO A 59 31.00 12.92 38.37
CA PRO A 59 30.71 14.11 37.59
C PRO A 59 31.61 15.29 37.96
N LEU A 60 31.81 16.23 37.05
CA LEU A 60 32.51 17.47 37.36
C LEU A 60 31.65 18.30 38.33
N ASN A 61 32.24 18.75 39.44
CA ASN A 61 31.58 19.54 40.51
C ASN A 61 31.02 20.93 40.08
N LYS A 62 30.93 21.20 38.78
CA LYS A 62 30.25 22.38 38.21
C LYS A 62 28.96 21.92 37.56
N LYS A 63 27.81 22.34 38.08
CA LYS A 63 26.54 22.29 37.32
C LYS A 63 26.75 23.01 35.99
N ASN A 64 26.27 22.43 34.90
CA ASN A 64 26.28 23.12 33.61
C ASN A 64 25.22 24.23 33.64
N GLU A 65 25.64 25.47 33.87
CA GLU A 65 24.78 26.65 33.85
C GLU A 65 24.36 27.05 32.41
N SER A 66 24.96 26.44 31.38
CA SER A 66 24.69 26.75 29.97
C SER A 66 24.54 25.49 29.11
N CYS A 67 23.36 24.87 29.16
CA CYS A 67 22.87 24.07 28.04
C CYS A 67 21.56 24.70 27.58
N TYR A 68 21.58 25.33 26.40
CA TYR A 68 20.44 26.05 25.84
C TYR A 68 19.31 25.07 25.50
N PHE A 69 18.42 24.84 26.46
CA PHE A 69 17.06 24.41 26.18
C PHE A 69 16.38 25.56 25.43
N LYS A 70 16.38 25.52 24.10
CA LYS A 70 15.64 26.50 23.31
C LYS A 70 14.19 26.09 23.25
N SER A 71 13.30 26.89 23.83
CA SER A 71 11.88 26.78 23.51
C SER A 71 11.66 27.02 22.01
N PHE A 72 10.49 26.60 21.51
CA PHE A 72 10.14 26.85 20.11
C PHE A 72 10.09 28.35 19.78
N ASP A 73 9.71 29.17 20.76
CA ASP A 73 9.65 30.63 20.63
C ASP A 73 11.05 31.27 20.64
N GLU A 74 12.00 30.73 21.40
CA GLU A 74 13.42 31.15 21.33
C GLU A 74 14.04 30.85 19.97
N LEU A 75 13.78 29.67 19.40
CA LEU A 75 14.21 29.36 18.03
C LEU A 75 13.64 30.36 17.02
N LYS A 76 12.39 30.84 17.22
CA LYS A 76 11.76 31.83 16.33
C LYS A 76 12.41 33.20 16.43
N ASN A 77 12.69 33.65 17.64
CA ASN A 77 13.22 34.98 17.88
C ASN A 77 14.66 35.19 17.36
N GLU A 78 15.47 34.13 17.26
CA GLU A 78 16.82 34.21 16.69
C GLU A 78 16.87 34.37 15.16
N ASN A 79 15.78 34.07 14.44
CA ASN A 79 15.86 33.67 13.03
C ASN A 79 15.70 34.83 12.01
N ASN A 80 15.92 36.08 12.43
CA ASN A 80 15.61 37.28 11.65
C ASN A 80 16.66 37.69 10.59
N SER A 81 17.72 36.91 10.32
CA SER A 81 18.83 37.35 9.45
C SER A 81 19.26 36.41 8.31
N GLU A 82 19.06 35.10 8.38
CA GLU A 82 19.36 34.18 7.26
C GLU A 82 18.62 32.84 7.45
N LYS A 83 18.30 32.12 6.35
CA LYS A 83 17.65 30.79 6.41
C LYS A 83 18.61 29.72 6.95
N ASN A 84 18.81 29.72 8.26
CA ASN A 84 19.63 28.75 8.96
C ASN A 84 19.03 27.34 8.82
N SER A 85 19.85 26.43 8.29
CA SER A 85 19.44 25.03 8.16
C SER A 85 19.57 24.30 9.49
N LEU A 86 18.51 23.65 9.97
CA LEU A 86 18.50 23.01 11.29
C LEU A 86 18.72 21.49 11.22
N ASP A 87 19.55 20.99 12.13
CA ASP A 87 19.60 19.58 12.51
C ASP A 87 18.89 19.44 13.87
N LEU A 88 17.79 18.68 13.90
CA LEU A 88 16.87 18.60 15.04
C LEU A 88 16.90 17.24 15.73
N ILE A 89 16.73 17.26 17.05
CA ILE A 89 16.31 16.11 17.86
C ILE A 89 14.92 16.42 18.41
N ILE A 90 14.00 15.48 18.30
CA ILE A 90 12.62 15.63 18.76
C ILE A 90 12.32 14.56 19.80
N THR A 91 11.84 14.96 20.98
CA THR A 91 11.29 14.03 21.97
C THR A 91 9.89 14.43 22.41
N ALA A 92 9.05 13.41 22.64
CA ALA A 92 7.65 13.54 23.05
C ALA A 92 7.37 12.84 24.39
N ASP A 93 8.42 12.50 25.14
CA ASP A 93 8.32 11.87 26.45
C ASP A 93 9.15 12.64 27.49
N LYS A 94 8.50 13.06 28.58
CA LYS A 94 9.13 13.87 29.63
C LYS A 94 10.29 13.17 30.31
N LYS A 95 10.28 11.83 30.35
CA LYS A 95 11.35 11.01 30.94
C LYS A 95 12.64 11.08 30.12
N LEU A 96 12.50 11.14 28.81
CA LEU A 96 13.63 11.14 27.88
C LEU A 96 14.25 12.53 27.67
N ILE A 97 13.77 13.59 28.32
CA ILE A 97 14.26 14.96 28.13
C ILE A 97 15.74 15.06 28.48
N ASP A 98 16.16 14.61 29.66
CA ASP A 98 17.55 14.75 30.12
C ASP A 98 18.53 13.97 29.23
N ILE A 99 18.15 12.75 28.84
CA ILE A 99 18.92 11.91 27.91
C ILE A 99 19.02 12.57 26.53
N SER A 100 17.90 13.11 26.02
CA SER A 100 17.84 13.78 24.72
C SER A 100 18.63 15.09 24.71
N LEU A 101 18.63 15.83 25.82
CA LEU A 101 19.39 17.07 26.00
C LEU A 101 20.89 16.78 26.04
N PHE A 102 21.32 15.77 26.80
CA PHE A 102 22.71 15.30 26.79
C PHE A 102 23.16 14.94 25.36
N TYR A 103 22.36 14.14 24.64
CA TYR A 103 22.67 13.73 23.27
C TYR A 103 22.70 14.93 22.29
N ALA A 104 21.77 15.88 22.43
CA ALA A 104 21.73 17.11 21.65
C ALA A 104 22.98 17.98 21.84
N ASN A 105 23.43 18.15 23.07
CA ASN A 105 24.66 18.85 23.39
C ASN A 105 25.88 18.15 22.77
N ARG A 106 25.99 16.81 22.90
CA ARG A 106 27.12 16.03 22.35
C ARG A 106 27.16 15.98 20.82
N THR A 107 26.01 16.15 20.16
CA THR A 107 25.91 16.18 18.68
C THR A 107 25.84 17.59 18.09
N ASN A 108 25.79 18.63 18.93
CA ASN A 108 25.56 20.03 18.56
C ASN A 108 24.31 20.19 17.66
N ARG A 109 23.16 19.72 18.18
CA ARG A 109 21.84 19.76 17.52
C ARG A 109 20.84 20.46 18.42
N ASN A 110 19.78 21.02 17.83
CA ASN A 110 18.72 21.63 18.63
C ASN A 110 17.77 20.54 19.16
N LEU A 111 17.49 20.54 20.46
CA LEU A 111 16.45 19.71 21.06
C LEU A 111 15.10 20.44 21.00
N LEU A 112 14.09 19.75 20.46
CA LEU A 112 12.70 20.13 20.54
C LEU A 112 11.95 19.14 21.43
N VAL A 113 11.35 19.63 22.51
CA VAL A 113 10.41 18.85 23.33
C VAL A 113 8.99 19.18 22.87
N ILE A 114 8.28 18.19 22.31
CA ILE A 114 6.91 18.36 21.84
C ILE A 114 5.89 17.76 22.81
N ASN A 115 4.84 18.52 23.09
CA ASN A 115 3.63 17.98 23.73
C ASN A 115 2.62 17.45 22.68
N ASN A 116 2.75 17.88 21.42
CA ASN A 116 1.85 17.54 20.32
C ASN A 116 2.63 17.32 19.00
N TRP A 117 2.26 16.28 18.24
CA TRP A 117 2.83 15.98 16.92
C TRP A 117 2.55 17.07 15.87
N HIS A 118 1.49 17.87 16.04
CA HIS A 118 1.19 18.97 15.13
C HIS A 118 2.29 20.06 15.12
N SER A 119 2.92 20.34 16.27
CA SER A 119 4.00 21.34 16.37
C SER A 119 5.22 21.00 15.50
N VAL A 120 5.45 19.71 15.20
CA VAL A 120 6.51 19.28 14.28
C VAL A 120 6.26 19.84 12.87
N LYS A 121 5.00 19.92 12.42
CA LYS A 121 4.63 20.47 11.11
C LYS A 121 4.86 21.97 11.00
N GLU A 122 4.76 22.70 12.10
CA GLU A 122 4.98 24.14 12.13
C GLU A 122 6.47 24.46 11.91
N ILE A 123 7.37 23.62 12.45
CA ILE A 123 8.82 23.84 12.31
C ILE A 123 9.27 23.79 10.84
N ALA A 124 8.82 22.83 10.03
CA ALA A 124 9.28 22.80 8.62
C ALA A 124 8.67 23.90 7.73
N LYS A 125 7.66 24.65 8.20
CA LYS A 125 7.22 25.86 7.51
C LYS A 125 8.19 27.01 7.72
N ASP A 126 8.69 27.13 8.95
CA ASP A 126 9.49 28.27 9.40
C ASP A 126 11.01 28.04 9.19
N TYR A 127 11.46 26.78 9.02
CA TYR A 127 12.88 26.39 8.92
C TYR A 127 13.18 25.38 7.83
N THR A 128 14.36 25.52 7.20
CA THR A 128 14.94 24.47 6.34
C THR A 128 15.58 23.38 7.21
N VAL A 129 14.80 22.36 7.56
CA VAL A 129 15.28 21.24 8.37
C VAL A 129 16.06 20.25 7.48
N LYS A 130 17.31 19.96 7.84
CA LYS A 130 18.17 18.98 7.12
C LYS A 130 18.04 17.57 7.66
N SER A 131 18.02 17.43 8.99
CA SER A 131 17.89 16.14 9.63
C SER A 131 17.04 16.15 10.89
N ILE A 132 16.36 15.02 11.15
CA ILE A 132 15.52 14.83 12.34
C ILE A 132 15.79 13.47 12.97
N LEU A 133 16.17 13.47 14.25
CA LEU A 133 16.19 12.27 15.09
C LEU A 133 15.03 12.31 16.09
N PHE A 134 14.14 11.32 16.07
CA PHE A 134 13.12 11.17 17.10
C PHE A 134 13.64 10.26 18.22
N ILE A 135 13.64 10.72 19.48
CA ILE A 135 13.99 9.93 20.67
C ILE A 135 12.72 9.65 21.48
N MET A 136 12.30 8.38 21.53
CA MET A 136 10.95 8.00 21.92
C MET A 136 10.88 6.71 22.73
N ASP A 137 9.96 6.65 23.70
CA ASP A 137 9.54 5.38 24.34
C ASP A 137 8.78 4.51 23.33
N LYS A 138 8.94 3.18 23.40
CA LYS A 138 8.29 2.23 22.49
C LYS A 138 6.77 2.37 22.39
N LYS A 139 6.08 2.77 23.47
CA LYS A 139 4.61 3.02 23.49
C LYS A 139 4.23 4.26 22.69
N LYS A 140 5.19 5.13 22.37
CA LYS A 140 5.03 6.27 21.48
C LYS A 140 5.36 5.92 20.02
N VAL A 141 6.09 4.83 19.76
CA VAL A 141 6.48 4.41 18.40
C VAL A 141 5.49 3.37 17.88
N ASN A 142 4.35 3.84 17.34
CA ASN A 142 3.32 3.01 16.70
C ASN A 142 3.07 3.44 15.25
N SER A 143 2.41 2.58 14.47
CA SER A 143 2.17 2.80 13.03
C SER A 143 1.52 4.15 12.72
N HIS A 144 0.49 4.54 13.48
CA HIS A 144 -0.20 5.83 13.31
C HIS A 144 0.74 7.03 13.48
N LYS A 145 1.55 7.08 14.54
CA LYS A 145 2.49 8.19 14.79
C LYS A 145 3.65 8.18 13.80
N LEU A 146 4.16 7.00 13.44
CA LEU A 146 5.16 6.88 12.38
C LEU A 146 4.62 7.39 11.04
N ASN A 147 3.37 7.13 10.70
CA ASN A 147 2.73 7.68 9.50
C ASN A 147 2.56 9.20 9.58
N LEU A 148 2.21 9.78 10.74
CA LEU A 148 2.17 11.23 10.91
C LEU A 148 3.55 11.89 10.72
N ILE A 149 4.61 11.27 11.27
CA ILE A 149 6.01 11.68 11.11
C ILE A 149 6.41 11.61 9.63
N LYS A 150 6.14 10.47 8.97
CA LYS A 150 6.45 10.22 7.55
C LYS A 150 5.73 11.22 6.65
N ASN A 151 4.42 11.36 6.77
CA ASN A 151 3.63 12.31 5.98
C ASN A 151 4.07 13.77 6.17
N PHE A 152 4.63 14.11 7.33
CA PHE A 152 5.27 15.40 7.54
C PHE A 152 6.60 15.51 6.77
N ILE A 153 7.51 14.56 6.95
CA ILE A 153 8.84 14.58 6.30
C ILE A 153 8.74 14.59 4.77
N TYR A 154 7.88 13.77 4.18
CA TYR A 154 7.72 13.71 2.72
C TYR A 154 6.77 14.80 2.18
N SER A 155 6.26 15.70 3.02
CA SER A 155 5.55 16.92 2.58
C SER A 155 6.45 18.13 2.40
N THR A 156 7.75 18.02 2.73
CA THR A 156 8.72 19.11 2.54
C THR A 156 9.34 19.07 1.14
N SER A 157 9.68 20.24 0.60
CA SER A 157 10.23 20.39 -0.76
C SER A 157 11.63 19.80 -0.94
N GLU A 158 12.37 19.59 0.16
CA GLU A 158 13.68 18.95 0.17
C GLU A 158 13.61 17.66 1.02
N PRO A 159 14.26 16.56 0.62
CA PRO A 159 14.29 15.33 1.41
C PRO A 159 15.04 15.50 2.73
N ILE A 160 14.34 15.33 3.85
CA ILE A 160 14.94 15.36 5.20
C ILE A 160 15.59 14.00 5.51
N GLU A 161 16.83 13.98 5.99
CA GLU A 161 17.45 12.76 6.52
C GLU A 161 16.90 12.47 7.93
N TRP A 162 16.21 11.36 8.15
CA TRP A 162 15.52 11.12 9.42
C TRP A 162 15.69 9.70 9.98
N GLY A 163 15.49 9.56 11.29
CA GLY A 163 15.53 8.28 11.99
C GLY A 163 14.88 8.34 13.38
N VAL A 164 14.71 7.17 14.00
CA VAL A 164 14.08 7.00 15.31
C VAL A 164 14.99 6.19 16.23
N ILE A 165 15.28 6.68 17.43
CA ILE A 165 15.88 5.87 18.50
C ILE A 165 14.82 5.57 19.56
N THR A 166 14.68 4.27 19.82
CA THR A 166 13.71 3.67 20.75
C THR A 166 14.32 2.40 21.31
N GLY A 167 13.85 1.97 22.49
CA GLY A 167 14.35 0.81 23.20
C GLY A 167 13.22 0.06 23.91
N TYR A 168 13.50 -1.14 24.44
CA TYR A 168 12.51 -1.85 25.25
C TYR A 168 12.20 -1.09 26.56
N ASP A 169 13.20 -0.39 27.09
CA ASP A 169 13.16 0.41 28.31
C ASP A 169 14.10 1.62 28.15
N ILE A 170 14.09 2.52 29.14
CA ILE A 170 14.94 3.72 29.21
C ILE A 170 16.44 3.40 29.13
N PRO A 171 16.99 2.42 29.89
CA PRO A 171 18.35 1.93 29.70
C PRO A 171 18.68 1.59 28.24
N SER A 172 17.75 0.93 27.53
CA SER A 172 17.96 0.52 26.13
C SER A 172 18.05 1.73 25.18
N ILE A 173 17.29 2.80 25.45
CA ILE A 173 17.37 4.06 24.71
C ILE A 173 18.69 4.76 24.98
N SER A 174 19.09 4.84 26.26
CA SER A 174 20.38 5.36 26.70
C SER A 174 21.56 4.64 26.03
N PHE A 175 21.52 3.30 25.99
CA PHE A 175 22.53 2.47 25.33
C PHE A 175 22.56 2.65 23.79
N ALA A 176 21.40 2.75 23.14
CA ALA A 176 21.32 3.02 21.71
C ALA A 176 21.91 4.40 21.34
N LEU A 177 21.63 5.44 22.14
CA LEU A 177 22.21 6.77 21.98
C LEU A 177 23.72 6.77 22.23
N ALA A 178 24.19 6.07 23.27
CA ALA A 178 25.61 5.90 23.56
C ALA A 178 26.35 5.30 22.35
N LYS A 179 25.81 4.23 21.77
CA LYS A 179 26.32 3.62 20.53
C LYS A 179 26.33 4.59 19.35
N SER A 180 25.32 5.44 19.19
CA SER A 180 25.29 6.47 18.14
C SER A 180 26.37 7.54 18.31
N LEU A 181 26.74 7.91 19.54
CA LEU A 181 27.85 8.85 19.79
C LEU A 181 29.23 8.30 19.39
N ILE A 182 29.42 6.98 19.36
CA ILE A 182 30.68 6.36 18.94
C ILE A 182 30.92 6.57 17.44
N SER A 183 29.85 6.50 16.63
CA SER A 183 29.86 6.73 15.17
C SER A 183 31.08 6.11 14.45
N PRO A 184 31.28 4.78 14.51
CA PRO A 184 32.39 4.11 13.85
C PRO A 184 32.34 4.34 12.34
N VAL A 185 33.51 4.60 11.75
CA VAL A 185 33.64 4.73 10.30
C VAL A 185 33.47 3.36 9.65
N LEU A 186 32.46 3.17 8.82
CA LEU A 186 32.30 1.94 8.06
C LEU A 186 33.21 1.93 6.83
N SER A 187 33.79 0.76 6.55
CA SER A 187 34.47 0.48 5.28
C SER A 187 33.47 -0.01 4.22
N ASN A 188 33.87 0.01 2.95
CA ASN A 188 33.14 -0.68 1.88
C ASN A 188 33.48 -2.18 1.80
N GLU A 189 34.45 -2.66 2.59
CA GLU A 189 35.04 -4.00 2.44
C GLU A 189 34.22 -5.06 3.19
N ASN A 190 33.67 -4.70 4.36
CA ASN A 190 32.90 -5.60 5.21
C ASN A 190 31.38 -5.47 5.01
N ILE A 191 30.92 -5.51 3.75
CA ILE A 191 29.49 -5.51 3.38
C ILE A 191 29.05 -6.95 3.06
N SER A 192 28.21 -7.53 3.92
CA SER A 192 27.64 -8.88 3.73
C SER A 192 26.16 -8.84 3.38
N ILE A 193 25.72 -9.88 2.66
CA ILE A 193 24.30 -10.18 2.44
C ILE A 193 24.00 -11.62 2.88
N ILE A 194 22.82 -11.82 3.47
CA ILE A 194 22.08 -13.07 3.64
C ILE A 194 20.75 -12.86 2.91
N ASP A 195 20.55 -13.56 1.79
CA ASP A 195 19.33 -13.48 0.98
C ASP A 195 18.62 -14.83 1.09
N ALA A 196 17.64 -14.91 1.98
CA ALA A 196 16.92 -16.13 2.30
C ALA A 196 15.66 -16.35 1.44
N LEU A 197 15.28 -15.35 0.63
CA LEU A 197 14.14 -15.42 -0.30
C LEU A 197 14.53 -15.96 -1.67
N ASN A 198 15.72 -15.60 -2.17
CA ASN A 198 16.17 -16.01 -3.50
C ASN A 198 16.40 -17.53 -3.59
N GLU A 199 15.61 -18.20 -4.42
CA GLU A 199 15.62 -19.67 -4.52
C GLU A 199 16.92 -20.24 -5.08
N GLU A 200 17.53 -19.57 -6.04
CA GLU A 200 18.82 -19.96 -6.65
C GLU A 200 19.99 -19.86 -5.65
N LYS A 201 19.80 -19.09 -4.56
CA LYS A 201 20.78 -18.90 -3.48
C LYS A 201 20.43 -19.63 -2.18
N LYS A 202 19.43 -20.53 -2.18
CA LYS A 202 19.05 -21.40 -1.02
C LYS A 202 20.14 -22.35 -0.51
N ASN A 203 21.38 -22.22 -0.97
CA ASN A 203 22.50 -23.10 -0.63
C ASN A 203 23.33 -22.60 0.58
N PHE A 204 22.85 -21.61 1.35
CA PHE A 204 23.55 -21.18 2.56
C PHE A 204 23.43 -22.22 3.67
N THR A 205 24.52 -22.93 3.97
CA THR A 205 24.50 -23.89 5.10
C THR A 205 24.29 -23.18 6.43
N LYS A 206 23.82 -23.90 7.44
CA LYS A 206 23.64 -23.40 8.82
C LYS A 206 24.92 -22.74 9.36
N GLU A 207 26.09 -23.29 9.04
CA GLU A 207 27.41 -22.80 9.40
C GLU A 207 27.74 -21.49 8.68
N GLN A 208 27.40 -21.36 7.39
CA GLN A 208 27.60 -20.13 6.62
C GLN A 208 26.71 -18.99 7.13
N ILE A 209 25.44 -19.28 7.47
CA ILE A 209 24.53 -18.31 8.10
C ILE A 209 25.07 -17.89 9.46
N ASN A 210 25.46 -18.85 10.30
CA ASN A 210 26.08 -18.58 11.60
C ASN A 210 27.33 -17.71 11.48
N LYS A 211 28.23 -18.03 10.54
CA LYS A 211 29.45 -17.27 10.27
C LYS A 211 29.13 -15.85 9.85
N LYS A 212 28.20 -15.64 8.92
CA LYS A 212 27.81 -14.29 8.45
C LYS A 212 27.18 -13.44 9.55
N LEU A 213 26.32 -14.03 10.40
CA LEU A 213 25.67 -13.32 11.51
C LEU A 213 26.63 -12.95 12.65
N ARG A 214 27.74 -13.70 12.82
CA ARG A 214 28.76 -13.50 13.87
C ARG A 214 30.12 -13.01 13.35
N GLN A 215 30.22 -12.65 12.08
CA GLN A 215 31.39 -11.98 11.52
C GLN A 215 31.26 -10.48 11.85
N ASP A 216 32.34 -9.77 12.18
CA ASP A 216 32.31 -8.30 12.29
C ASP A 216 32.02 -7.70 10.91
N ASN A 217 30.76 -7.33 10.68
CA ASN A 217 30.33 -6.67 9.45
C ASN A 217 30.17 -5.17 9.69
N ASP A 218 30.65 -4.36 8.77
CA ASP A 218 30.31 -2.94 8.74
C ASP A 218 28.82 -2.76 8.38
N ILE A 219 28.37 -3.48 7.34
CA ILE A 219 26.95 -3.52 6.94
C ILE A 219 26.54 -4.97 6.66
N LEU A 220 25.50 -5.45 7.33
CA LEU A 220 24.87 -6.72 7.03
C LEU A 220 23.46 -6.49 6.49
N THR A 221 23.20 -6.92 5.25
CA THR A 221 21.84 -6.97 4.69
C THR A 221 21.26 -8.37 4.88
N ILE A 222 20.05 -8.44 5.41
CA ILE A 222 19.29 -9.67 5.61
C ILE A 222 17.95 -9.51 4.90
N VAL A 223 17.67 -10.38 3.94
CA VAL A 223 16.40 -10.44 3.20
C VAL A 223 15.72 -11.76 3.56
N ALA A 224 14.53 -11.70 4.16
CA ALA A 224 13.88 -12.89 4.73
C ALA A 224 12.37 -12.72 4.91
N HIS A 225 11.64 -13.82 5.08
CA HIS A 225 10.28 -13.75 5.63
C HIS A 225 10.36 -13.46 7.13
N GLY A 226 9.57 -12.50 7.61
CA GLY A 226 9.57 -12.10 9.02
C GLY A 226 8.25 -11.48 9.47
N ASP A 227 7.93 -11.65 10.75
CA ASP A 227 6.69 -11.20 11.41
C ASP A 227 6.93 -10.04 12.41
N GLY A 228 8.12 -9.46 12.41
CA GLY A 228 8.57 -8.40 13.33
C GLY A 228 9.11 -8.92 14.67
N ALA A 229 8.69 -10.12 15.07
CA ALA A 229 9.20 -10.84 16.24
C ALA A 229 10.25 -11.90 15.86
N HIS A 230 10.16 -12.47 14.65
CA HIS A 230 11.06 -13.51 14.14
C HIS A 230 11.30 -13.36 12.64
N ALA A 231 12.44 -13.86 12.16
CA ALA A 231 12.76 -13.96 10.74
C ALA A 231 13.26 -15.36 10.40
N ASN A 232 12.77 -15.95 9.31
CA ASN A 232 13.21 -17.27 8.86
C ASN A 232 14.36 -17.14 7.85
N LEU A 233 15.55 -17.60 8.23
CA LEU A 233 16.74 -17.71 7.39
C LEU A 233 16.97 -19.17 6.96
N GLN A 234 15.91 -19.88 6.56
CA GLN A 234 15.90 -21.28 6.13
C GLN A 234 16.30 -22.26 7.25
N HIS A 235 17.60 -22.38 7.52
CA HIS A 235 18.17 -23.27 8.55
C HIS A 235 18.31 -22.60 9.94
N LYS A 236 17.89 -21.34 10.06
CA LYS A 236 17.99 -20.60 11.32
C LYS A 236 16.91 -19.54 11.46
N VAL A 237 16.41 -19.34 12.67
CA VAL A 237 15.45 -18.27 12.99
C VAL A 237 16.16 -17.12 13.71
N LEU A 238 16.03 -15.89 13.20
CA LEU A 238 16.32 -14.72 14.03
C LEU A 238 15.18 -14.52 15.02
N CYS A 239 15.49 -14.30 16.30
CA CYS A 239 14.52 -14.12 17.36
C CYS A 239 14.65 -12.73 17.98
N GLY A 240 13.55 -11.98 18.01
CA GLY A 240 13.46 -10.62 18.55
C GLY A 240 13.41 -10.55 20.08
N LEU A 241 13.90 -11.56 20.79
CA LEU A 241 13.84 -11.61 22.24
C LEU A 241 14.75 -10.53 22.87
N THR A 242 14.20 -9.72 23.79
CA THR A 242 14.89 -8.58 24.42
C THR A 242 15.33 -8.84 25.87
N SER A 243 14.79 -9.87 26.53
CA SER A 243 15.14 -10.29 27.90
C SER A 243 15.28 -11.82 27.98
N SER A 244 15.50 -12.40 29.16
CA SER A 244 15.73 -13.85 29.29
C SER A 244 14.52 -14.75 28.99
N SER A 245 13.32 -14.17 28.87
CA SER A 245 12.09 -14.89 28.54
C SER A 245 11.07 -13.97 27.87
N GLU A 246 10.20 -14.55 27.05
CA GLU A 246 9.09 -13.83 26.45
C GLU A 246 8.07 -13.44 27.53
N LEU A 247 7.80 -12.16 27.62
CA LEU A 247 6.89 -11.55 28.59
C LEU A 247 5.70 -10.92 27.86
N ASP A 248 4.50 -11.05 28.41
CA ASP A 248 3.32 -10.31 27.96
C ASP A 248 3.36 -8.82 28.36
N PHE A 249 2.33 -8.05 27.99
CA PHE A 249 2.20 -6.64 28.38
C PHE A 249 2.10 -6.38 29.90
N ALA A 250 1.73 -7.38 30.69
CA ALA A 250 1.72 -7.32 32.16
C ALA A 250 3.07 -7.72 32.78
N GLY A 251 4.08 -8.06 31.96
CA GLY A 251 5.39 -8.52 32.41
C GLY A 251 5.41 -9.98 32.87
N LYS A 252 4.34 -10.75 32.65
CA LYS A 252 4.27 -12.17 33.00
C LYS A 252 4.89 -13.02 31.90
N LYS A 253 5.59 -14.10 32.27
CA LYS A 253 6.16 -15.05 31.32
C LYS A 253 5.08 -15.76 30.53
N ILE A 254 5.20 -15.78 29.21
CA ILE A 254 4.29 -16.53 28.33
C ILE A 254 4.67 -18.02 28.38
N PRO A 255 3.74 -18.94 28.75
CA PRO A 255 4.01 -20.38 28.70
C PRO A 255 4.44 -20.82 27.30
N ASN A 256 5.53 -21.58 27.20
CA ASN A 256 6.16 -21.99 25.94
C ASN A 256 6.58 -20.82 25.01
N GLY A 257 6.68 -19.61 25.55
CA GLY A 257 7.27 -18.46 24.86
C GLY A 257 8.78 -18.61 24.64
N CYS A 258 9.34 -17.72 23.82
CA CYS A 258 10.79 -17.69 23.58
C CYS A 258 11.59 -17.45 24.87
N ASN A 259 12.81 -17.96 24.95
CA ASN A 259 13.76 -17.72 26.04
C ASN A 259 15.20 -17.94 25.53
N ASP A 260 16.20 -17.69 26.38
CA ASP A 260 17.63 -17.80 26.02
C ASP A 260 18.05 -19.17 25.44
N LYS A 261 17.26 -20.24 25.66
CA LYS A 261 17.55 -21.61 25.21
C LYS A 261 16.56 -22.14 24.16
N TYR A 262 15.51 -21.39 23.83
CA TYR A 262 14.42 -21.87 22.96
C TYR A 262 13.70 -20.73 22.23
N CYS A 263 13.40 -20.94 20.94
CA CYS A 263 12.55 -20.06 20.15
C CYS A 263 11.34 -20.84 19.63
N LYS A 264 10.12 -20.35 19.86
CA LYS A 264 8.87 -21.01 19.44
C LYS A 264 8.69 -21.16 17.92
N ARG A 265 9.47 -20.40 17.13
CA ARG A 265 9.50 -20.50 15.66
C ARG A 265 10.62 -21.41 15.15
N ALA A 266 11.62 -21.77 15.96
CA ALA A 266 12.68 -22.70 15.58
C ALA A 266 12.15 -24.13 15.69
N GLN A 267 11.77 -24.71 14.55
CA GLN A 267 11.13 -26.01 14.51
C GLN A 267 12.15 -27.14 14.80
N PHE A 268 11.88 -27.90 15.85
CA PHE A 268 12.43 -29.22 16.18
C PHE A 268 13.90 -29.38 16.60
N THR A 269 14.81 -28.40 16.50
CA THR A 269 16.15 -28.54 17.13
C THR A 269 16.53 -27.39 18.08
N LYS A 270 17.14 -27.78 19.22
CA LYS A 270 17.80 -26.84 20.12
C LYS A 270 18.99 -26.23 19.36
N ASN A 271 19.09 -24.90 19.37
CA ASN A 271 20.11 -24.07 18.69
C ASN A 271 19.81 -23.61 17.24
N ASP A 272 18.62 -23.87 16.68
CA ASP A 272 18.20 -23.32 15.36
C ASP A 272 17.68 -21.88 15.41
N PHE A 273 18.12 -21.08 16.39
CA PHE A 273 17.81 -19.66 16.46
C PHE A 273 19.01 -18.81 16.89
N LEU A 274 18.94 -17.51 16.58
CA LEU A 274 19.87 -16.49 17.06
C LEU A 274 19.06 -15.30 17.60
N PRO A 275 19.26 -14.86 18.85
CA PRO A 275 18.73 -13.58 19.31
C PRO A 275 19.30 -12.43 18.47
N ALA A 276 18.47 -11.47 18.04
CA ALA A 276 18.93 -10.42 17.13
C ALA A 276 20.01 -9.50 17.74
N TYR A 277 20.11 -9.41 19.08
CA TYR A 277 21.22 -8.73 19.77
C TYR A 277 22.60 -9.35 19.50
N GLU A 278 22.68 -10.61 19.05
CA GLU A 278 23.95 -11.29 18.77
C GLU A 278 24.46 -11.09 17.33
N ILE A 279 23.72 -10.36 16.50
CA ILE A 279 24.14 -10.03 15.13
C ILE A 279 25.32 -9.05 15.22
N GLN A 280 26.50 -9.47 14.78
CA GLN A 280 27.70 -8.62 14.75
C GLN A 280 27.71 -7.79 13.47
N ALA A 281 26.92 -6.73 13.46
CA ALA A 281 26.93 -5.75 12.38
C ALA A 281 26.82 -4.35 12.95
N LYS A 282 27.62 -3.40 12.45
CA LYS A 282 27.57 -2.00 12.89
C LYS A 282 26.32 -1.31 12.33
N SER A 283 25.98 -1.64 11.08
CA SER A 283 24.68 -1.34 10.48
C SER A 283 23.98 -2.61 10.01
N LEU A 284 22.70 -2.74 10.36
CA LEU A 284 21.82 -3.83 9.92
C LEU A 284 20.81 -3.28 8.91
N VAL A 285 20.67 -3.94 7.77
CA VAL A 285 19.61 -3.70 6.80
C VAL A 285 18.72 -4.93 6.81
N PHE A 286 17.53 -4.82 7.41
CA PHE A 286 16.63 -5.94 7.61
C PHE A 286 15.37 -5.77 6.76
N LEU A 287 15.41 -6.38 5.57
CA LEU A 287 14.32 -6.40 4.59
C LEU A 287 13.47 -7.65 4.82
N SER A 288 12.34 -7.49 5.48
CA SER A 288 11.39 -8.59 5.68
C SER A 288 9.96 -8.11 5.57
N CYS A 289 9.03 -9.05 5.37
CA CYS A 289 7.62 -8.75 5.17
C CYS A 289 7.13 -7.75 6.20
N ASN A 290 7.24 -8.07 7.50
CA ASN A 290 7.13 -7.07 8.55
C ASN A 290 8.44 -6.99 9.34
N GLY A 291 9.25 -5.97 9.08
CA GLY A 291 10.48 -5.73 9.83
C GLY A 291 10.27 -5.17 11.24
N PHE A 292 9.13 -4.54 11.47
CA PHE A 292 8.85 -3.70 12.63
C PHE A 292 7.76 -4.27 13.54
N SER A 293 8.08 -4.39 14.83
CA SER A 293 7.07 -4.48 15.90
C SER A 293 7.69 -3.85 17.15
N VAL A 294 7.32 -2.63 17.51
CA VAL A 294 7.91 -1.91 18.67
C VAL A 294 6.85 -1.60 19.73
N SER A 295 5.66 -1.23 19.29
CA SER A 295 4.47 -0.95 20.11
C SER A 295 3.75 -2.20 20.62
N GLY A 296 4.09 -3.39 20.11
CA GLY A 296 3.37 -4.64 20.38
C GLY A 296 2.05 -4.79 19.62
N ASP A 297 1.79 -3.93 18.62
CA ASP A 297 0.55 -3.91 17.82
C ASP A 297 0.28 -5.26 17.10
N LEU A 298 1.33 -6.01 16.77
CA LEU A 298 1.26 -7.32 16.09
C LEU A 298 1.66 -8.51 16.98
N TYR A 299 2.36 -8.26 18.07
CA TYR A 299 2.74 -9.26 19.06
C TYR A 299 2.61 -8.66 20.46
N PRO A 300 1.68 -9.14 21.32
CA PRO A 300 1.44 -8.58 22.65
C PRO A 300 2.49 -9.02 23.69
N SER A 301 3.76 -8.98 23.29
CA SER A 301 4.90 -9.44 24.08
C SER A 301 6.15 -8.59 23.85
N ASN A 302 7.22 -8.86 24.61
CA ASN A 302 8.52 -8.20 24.47
C ASN A 302 9.36 -8.64 23.25
N LEU A 303 8.77 -9.35 22.27
CA LEU A 303 9.46 -9.77 21.04
C LEU A 303 9.45 -8.67 19.97
N SER A 304 10.65 -8.25 19.57
CA SER A 304 10.90 -7.28 18.52
C SER A 304 12.30 -7.46 17.96
N LEU A 305 12.42 -7.77 16.67
CA LEU A 305 13.73 -7.91 16.01
C LEU A 305 14.52 -6.60 16.05
N VAL A 306 13.85 -5.46 15.81
CA VAL A 306 14.47 -4.13 15.85
C VAL A 306 14.94 -3.78 17.27
N LEU A 307 14.11 -3.96 18.31
CA LEU A 307 14.55 -3.65 19.68
C LEU A 307 15.64 -4.61 20.17
N SER A 308 15.56 -5.89 19.81
CA SER A 308 16.60 -6.87 20.16
C SER A 308 17.92 -6.56 19.43
N ALA A 309 17.90 -6.23 18.13
CA ALA A 309 19.09 -5.76 17.42
C ALA A 309 19.63 -4.44 18.02
N SER A 310 18.77 -3.50 18.42
CA SER A 310 19.15 -2.25 19.10
C SER A 310 19.78 -2.49 20.48
N ASP A 311 19.42 -3.58 21.16
CA ASP A 311 20.04 -4.07 22.39
C ASP A 311 21.40 -4.77 22.18
N GLY A 312 21.84 -4.95 20.93
CA GLY A 312 23.06 -5.63 20.52
C GLY A 312 24.09 -4.72 19.84
N PHE A 313 24.86 -5.25 18.88
CA PHE A 313 25.87 -4.50 18.15
C PHE A 313 25.32 -3.39 17.23
N PRO A 314 24.24 -3.58 16.43
CA PRO A 314 23.78 -2.57 15.46
C PRO A 314 23.54 -1.19 16.06
N ILE A 315 24.15 -0.18 15.45
CA ILE A 315 23.96 1.25 15.76
C ILE A 315 22.80 1.80 14.93
N ASN A 316 22.79 1.44 13.65
CA ASN A 316 21.74 1.78 12.69
C ASN A 316 21.07 0.50 12.19
N ILE A 317 19.74 0.49 12.16
CA ILE A 317 18.91 -0.61 11.66
C ILE A 317 17.90 -0.03 10.66
N LEU A 318 18.08 -0.30 9.36
CA LEU A 318 17.06 0.00 8.36
C LEU A 318 16.07 -1.16 8.29
N SER A 319 14.76 -0.89 8.36
CA SER A 319 13.73 -1.92 8.23
C SER A 319 12.40 -1.37 7.71
N THR A 320 11.37 -2.21 7.64
CA THR A 320 10.02 -1.87 7.12
C THR A 320 8.97 -1.80 8.24
N THR A 321 8.12 -0.77 8.19
CA THR A 321 6.99 -0.56 9.14
C THR A 321 5.68 -1.22 8.72
N THR A 322 5.62 -1.78 7.51
CA THR A 322 4.43 -2.38 6.89
C THR A 322 4.81 -3.62 6.10
N PRO A 323 3.83 -4.53 5.84
CA PRO A 323 3.96 -5.65 4.91
C PRO A 323 4.48 -5.27 3.52
N GLU A 324 5.75 -5.58 3.23
CA GLU A 324 6.37 -5.40 1.91
C GLU A 324 6.88 -6.73 1.31
N SER A 325 6.90 -6.80 -0.02
CA SER A 325 7.53 -7.88 -0.80
C SER A 325 8.77 -7.33 -1.50
N PHE A 326 9.90 -8.04 -1.44
CA PHE A 326 11.15 -7.60 -2.07
C PHE A 326 11.47 -8.45 -3.29
N SER A 327 11.71 -7.80 -4.43
CA SER A 327 12.24 -8.44 -5.64
C SER A 327 13.77 -8.59 -5.57
N SER A 328 14.32 -9.48 -6.39
CA SER A 328 15.78 -9.62 -6.58
C SER A 328 16.44 -8.34 -7.07
N GLU A 329 15.71 -7.53 -7.83
CA GLU A 329 16.14 -6.26 -8.43
C GLU A 329 16.18 -5.16 -7.37
N GLU A 330 15.19 -5.09 -6.48
CA GLU A 330 15.18 -4.15 -5.35
C GLU A 330 16.33 -4.41 -4.40
N VAL A 331 16.57 -5.68 -4.03
CA VAL A 331 17.73 -6.08 -3.21
C VAL A 331 19.06 -5.73 -3.89
N LYS A 332 19.12 -5.87 -5.23
CA LYS A 332 20.29 -5.47 -6.04
C LYS A 332 20.49 -3.95 -6.05
N ILE A 333 19.43 -3.16 -6.27
CA ILE A 333 19.45 -1.69 -6.22
C ILE A 333 19.94 -1.24 -4.85
N PHE A 334 19.38 -1.80 -3.77
CA PHE A 334 19.79 -1.49 -2.40
C PHE A 334 21.30 -1.70 -2.20
N ARG A 335 21.80 -2.88 -2.60
CA ARG A 335 23.24 -3.20 -2.51
C ARG A 335 24.09 -2.26 -3.35
N ASP A 336 23.66 -1.92 -4.55
CA ASP A 336 24.46 -1.11 -5.45
C ASP A 336 24.49 0.37 -4.96
N LEU A 337 23.42 0.89 -4.33
CA LEU A 337 23.45 2.16 -3.58
C LEU A 337 24.42 2.15 -2.38
N LEU A 338 24.47 1.04 -1.62
CA LEU A 338 25.48 0.88 -0.54
C LEU A 338 26.91 0.92 -1.08
N LYS A 339 27.17 0.27 -2.22
CA LYS A 339 28.49 0.29 -2.88
C LYS A 339 28.88 1.70 -3.34
N ASP A 340 27.90 2.44 -3.86
CA ASP A 340 28.02 3.86 -4.25
C ASP A 340 28.10 4.82 -3.04
N ARG A 341 28.24 4.28 -1.82
CA ARG A 341 28.43 5.00 -0.56
C ARG A 341 27.26 5.92 -0.16
N LYS A 342 26.05 5.58 -0.60
CA LYS A 342 24.84 6.25 -0.10
C LYS A 342 24.64 5.98 1.39
N SER A 343 24.23 7.01 2.12
CA SER A 343 23.88 6.89 3.53
C SER A 343 22.61 6.03 3.69
N LEU A 344 22.43 5.36 4.83
CA LEU A 344 21.17 4.67 5.10
C LEU A 344 19.93 5.59 5.02
N PRO A 345 19.92 6.85 5.54
CA PRO A 345 18.76 7.72 5.35
C PRO A 345 18.56 8.18 3.90
N GLU A 346 19.62 8.37 3.09
CA GLU A 346 19.47 8.57 1.63
C GLU A 346 18.75 7.36 0.99
N ILE A 347 19.13 6.13 1.36
CA ILE A 347 18.51 4.91 0.83
C ILE A 347 17.06 4.77 1.31
N VAL A 348 16.75 5.06 2.58
CA VAL A 348 15.36 5.12 3.08
C VAL A 348 14.54 6.10 2.24
N ASN A 349 15.06 7.29 1.96
CA ASN A 349 14.36 8.30 1.19
C ASN A 349 14.11 7.86 -0.26
N ILE A 350 15.12 7.32 -0.95
CA ILE A 350 14.98 6.80 -2.32
C ILE A 350 13.91 5.70 -2.39
N PHE A 351 13.97 4.71 -1.49
CA PHE A 351 13.03 3.60 -1.50
C PHE A 351 11.61 4.02 -1.07
N ASN A 352 11.46 4.94 -0.12
CA ASN A 352 10.16 5.49 0.24
C ASN A 352 9.54 6.31 -0.90
N MET A 353 10.31 7.06 -1.68
CA MET A 353 9.80 7.73 -2.89
C MET A 353 9.26 6.71 -3.91
N ILE A 354 10.06 5.67 -4.21
CA ILE A 354 9.66 4.59 -5.13
C ILE A 354 8.39 3.88 -4.63
N SER A 355 8.25 3.60 -3.33
CA SER A 355 7.03 2.99 -2.78
C SER A 355 5.82 3.94 -2.79
N ASN A 356 6.03 5.24 -2.59
CA ASN A 356 4.97 6.23 -2.55
C ASN A 356 4.32 6.41 -3.92
N ASP A 357 5.13 6.53 -4.97
CA ASP A 357 4.70 6.69 -6.37
C ASP A 357 3.81 5.52 -6.85
N ASN A 358 3.92 4.34 -6.22
CA ASN A 358 3.15 3.16 -6.58
C ASN A 358 1.93 2.89 -5.66
N TYR A 359 1.97 3.27 -4.38
CA TYR A 359 1.01 2.78 -3.39
C TYR A 359 0.61 3.77 -2.26
N GLU A 360 1.02 5.04 -2.29
CA GLU A 360 0.85 5.99 -1.15
C GLU A 360 1.46 5.46 0.17
N LYS A 361 2.46 4.57 0.08
CA LYS A 361 3.13 3.95 1.22
C LYS A 361 4.56 4.44 1.36
N LEU A 362 4.96 4.67 2.60
CA LEU A 362 6.31 5.04 3.00
C LEU A 362 6.85 3.95 3.93
N PRO A 363 7.11 2.72 3.46
CA PRO A 363 7.29 1.57 4.34
C PRO A 363 8.64 1.56 5.08
N TYR A 364 9.69 2.11 4.49
CA TYR A 364 11.05 2.07 5.05
C TYR A 364 11.21 3.07 6.21
N ILE A 365 12.05 2.69 7.18
CA ILE A 365 12.41 3.51 8.33
C ILE A 365 13.84 3.21 8.77
N LEU A 366 14.54 4.23 9.26
CA LEU A 366 15.81 4.10 9.95
C LEU A 366 15.58 4.11 11.46
N PHE A 367 16.04 3.06 12.15
CA PHE A 367 16.25 3.08 13.59
C PHE A 367 17.72 3.41 13.87
N GLY A 368 17.97 4.50 14.59
CA GLY A 368 19.30 5.10 14.71
C GLY A 368 19.30 6.59 14.33
N ASP A 369 20.47 7.22 14.43
CA ASP A 369 20.64 8.63 14.10
C ASP A 369 21.00 8.80 12.61
N PRO A 370 20.21 9.55 11.80
CA PRO A 370 20.53 9.80 10.40
C PRO A 370 21.91 10.44 10.17
N LEU A 371 22.44 11.18 11.15
CA LEU A 371 23.75 11.82 11.03
C LEU A 371 24.93 10.89 11.33
N VAL A 372 24.69 9.70 11.90
CA VAL A 372 25.72 8.65 12.04
C VAL A 372 25.97 8.04 10.67
N ARG A 373 26.89 8.68 9.94
CA ARG A 373 27.20 8.32 8.56
C ARG A 373 27.83 6.95 8.48
N SER A 374 27.26 6.12 7.63
CA SER A 374 27.87 4.86 7.18
C SER A 374 29.29 5.11 6.69
N PHE A 375 29.48 5.94 5.65
CA PHE A 375 30.78 6.07 5.01
C PHE A 375 31.51 7.37 5.38
N LYS A 376 32.84 7.29 5.56
CA LYS A 376 33.69 8.48 5.62
C LYS A 376 33.43 9.31 4.37
N LYS A 377 33.17 10.62 4.52
CA LYS A 377 33.16 11.54 3.38
C LYS A 377 34.59 11.60 2.81
N THR A 378 34.90 10.68 1.89
CA THR A 378 35.88 10.97 0.87
C THR A 378 35.36 12.20 0.14
N THR A 379 36.08 13.31 0.28
CA THR A 379 36.12 14.36 -0.73
C THR A 379 36.71 13.76 -2.00
N ILE A 380 35.89 12.92 -2.66
CA ILE A 380 35.93 12.79 -4.09
C ILE A 380 35.80 14.25 -4.54
N ARG A 381 36.90 14.83 -5.02
CA ARG A 381 36.81 15.94 -5.95
C ARG A 381 35.95 15.38 -7.05
N ALA A 382 34.66 15.71 -7.02
CA ALA A 382 33.83 15.53 -8.18
C ALA A 382 34.55 16.33 -9.26
N ASN A 383 35.23 15.63 -10.18
CA ASN A 383 35.48 16.17 -11.49
C ASN A 383 34.12 16.68 -11.91
N ARG A 384 33.97 18.01 -11.95
CA ARG A 384 32.68 18.64 -12.22
C ARG A 384 32.18 18.00 -13.50
N ALA A 385 31.17 17.14 -13.37
CA ALA A 385 30.31 16.83 -14.49
C ALA A 385 29.70 18.20 -14.81
N ILE A 386 30.28 18.87 -15.80
CA ILE A 386 29.78 20.16 -16.27
C ILE A 386 28.42 19.82 -16.83
N ILE A 387 27.36 20.10 -16.05
CA ILE A 387 25.99 20.08 -16.52
C ILE A 387 25.89 21.27 -17.47
N ASN A 388 26.31 21.04 -18.69
CA ASN A 388 26.46 22.05 -19.71
C ASN A 388 25.06 22.44 -20.17
N LYS A 389 24.67 23.71 -19.96
CA LYS A 389 23.28 24.16 -20.06
C LYS A 389 22.66 24.08 -21.46
N ASN A 390 23.44 23.71 -22.48
CA ASN A 390 23.05 23.71 -23.89
C ASN A 390 23.32 22.35 -24.54
N PHE A 391 22.45 21.37 -24.33
CA PHE A 391 22.28 20.26 -25.28
C PHE A 391 20.79 19.94 -25.46
N LYS A 392 20.29 20.26 -26.65
CA LYS A 392 19.00 19.77 -27.15
C LYS A 392 19.26 18.45 -27.88
N GLU A 393 18.46 17.45 -27.52
CA GLU A 393 18.32 16.13 -28.16
C GLU A 393 19.49 15.10 -28.08
N LYS A 394 19.11 13.93 -27.54
CA LYS A 394 19.67 12.58 -27.67
C LYS A 394 20.96 12.17 -26.93
N GLU A 395 20.83 10.95 -26.37
CA GLU A 395 21.86 9.99 -25.95
C GLU A 395 22.81 10.34 -24.78
N ILE A 396 22.43 9.86 -23.59
CA ILE A 396 23.38 9.62 -22.49
C ILE A 396 24.02 8.24 -22.71
N TYR A 397 25.28 8.22 -23.12
CA TYR A 397 26.11 7.03 -23.03
C TYR A 397 26.65 6.88 -21.60
N LEU A 398 26.29 5.80 -20.90
CA LEU A 398 27.05 5.36 -19.74
C LEU A 398 28.39 4.80 -20.24
N ASN A 399 29.46 5.57 -20.06
CA ASN A 399 30.80 5.13 -20.42
C ASN A 399 31.31 4.05 -19.44
N LYS A 400 30.93 2.80 -19.71
CA LYS A 400 31.61 1.62 -19.22
C LYS A 400 32.39 0.99 -20.37
N ASN A 401 33.68 0.77 -20.14
CA ASN A 401 34.52 0.02 -21.05
C ASN A 401 33.88 -1.36 -21.36
N ASN A 402 33.59 -1.57 -22.65
CA ASN A 402 33.23 -2.83 -23.30
C ASN A 402 31.87 -3.48 -23.01
N LYS A 403 31.00 -3.38 -24.03
CA LYS A 403 30.01 -4.37 -24.52
C LYS A 403 28.72 -4.64 -23.71
N SER A 404 27.67 -3.91 -24.08
CA SER A 404 26.32 -4.37 -24.52
C SER A 404 25.20 -3.45 -24.02
N ASN A 405 24.30 -3.04 -24.91
CA ASN A 405 23.28 -2.02 -24.67
C ASN A 405 21.86 -2.60 -24.85
N SER A 406 20.91 -2.11 -24.06
CA SER A 406 19.46 -2.14 -24.34
C SER A 406 18.79 -0.87 -23.77
N ILE A 407 17.75 -0.38 -24.44
CA ILE A 407 17.22 0.99 -24.28
C ILE A 407 15.75 0.96 -23.87
N VAL A 408 15.36 1.80 -22.89
CA VAL A 408 13.96 2.13 -22.57
C VAL A 408 13.81 3.66 -22.47
N LYS A 409 12.67 4.21 -22.88
CA LYS A 409 12.51 5.62 -23.28
C LYS A 409 11.20 6.19 -22.75
N LEU A 410 11.24 7.29 -21.98
CA LEU A 410 10.07 8.07 -21.54
C LEU A 410 10.36 9.58 -21.57
N THR A 411 9.31 10.39 -21.72
CA THR A 411 9.36 11.83 -22.06
C THR A 411 8.58 12.70 -21.06
N SER A 412 8.98 13.98 -20.92
CA SER A 412 8.55 14.93 -19.87
C SER A 412 7.77 16.16 -20.40
N ASN A 413 7.14 16.92 -19.47
CA ASN A 413 6.69 18.34 -19.54
C ASN A 413 5.90 18.69 -18.25
N PHE A 414 5.75 19.93 -17.73
CA PHE A 414 6.53 21.19 -17.77
C PHE A 414 6.01 22.14 -16.64
N ALA A 415 6.55 23.36 -16.45
CA ALA A 415 6.13 24.35 -15.41
C ALA A 415 6.25 25.82 -15.95
N ILE A 416 5.89 26.94 -15.31
CA ILE A 416 5.71 27.38 -13.90
C ILE A 416 4.64 28.52 -13.85
N LEU A 417 3.82 28.69 -12.78
CA LEU A 417 3.37 30.01 -12.27
C LEU A 417 2.66 29.96 -10.89
N ASN A 418 2.61 31.09 -10.18
CA ASN A 418 2.21 31.22 -8.77
C ASN A 418 1.38 32.51 -8.54
N GLN A 419 0.48 32.50 -7.54
CA GLN A 419 -0.42 33.57 -7.04
C GLN A 419 -1.88 33.61 -7.57
N GLU A 420 -2.77 32.89 -6.89
CA GLU A 420 -3.75 33.52 -5.99
C GLU A 420 -4.16 32.55 -4.86
N LEU A 421 -3.87 32.92 -3.61
CA LEU A 421 -4.03 32.04 -2.45
C LEU A 421 -5.41 32.18 -1.80
N GLY A 422 -6.10 31.05 -1.66
CA GLY A 422 -7.39 30.92 -0.98
C GLY A 422 -8.03 29.55 -1.21
N GLU A 423 -7.73 28.94 -2.36
CA GLU A 423 -8.48 27.80 -2.87
C GLU A 423 -7.62 26.55 -3.20
N GLU A 424 -6.37 26.70 -3.66
CA GLU A 424 -5.53 25.67 -4.31
C GLU A 424 -5.41 24.28 -3.64
N LEU A 425 -5.56 24.17 -2.31
CA LEU A 425 -5.36 22.90 -1.57
C LEU A 425 -6.45 21.84 -1.78
N CYS A 426 -7.61 22.20 -2.35
CA CYS A 426 -8.54 21.20 -2.92
C CYS A 426 -8.15 20.80 -4.35
N TYR A 427 -7.53 21.69 -5.11
CA TYR A 427 -7.44 21.59 -6.57
C TYR A 427 -6.33 20.66 -7.05
N GLU A 428 -5.15 20.65 -6.43
CA GLU A 428 -4.11 19.66 -6.76
C GLU A 428 -4.62 18.23 -6.53
N LYS A 429 -5.35 17.98 -5.44
CA LYS A 429 -5.94 16.67 -5.14
C LYS A 429 -7.00 16.25 -6.17
N TYR A 430 -7.92 17.14 -6.54
CA TYR A 430 -8.91 16.83 -7.59
C TYR A 430 -8.28 16.76 -8.98
N ARG A 431 -7.21 17.51 -9.26
CA ARG A 431 -6.45 17.49 -10.51
C ARG A 431 -5.69 16.19 -10.68
N GLU A 432 -4.96 15.71 -9.66
CA GLU A 432 -4.35 14.38 -9.69
C GLU A 432 -5.40 13.28 -9.83
N GLN A 433 -6.53 13.38 -9.11
CA GLN A 433 -7.63 12.41 -9.25
C GLN A 433 -8.21 12.42 -10.67
N LEU A 434 -8.39 13.58 -11.31
CA LEU A 434 -8.87 13.69 -12.69
C LEU A 434 -7.82 13.23 -13.71
N LEU A 435 -6.53 13.51 -13.50
CA LEU A 435 -5.44 13.04 -14.34
C LEU A 435 -5.25 11.53 -14.26
N ASN A 436 -5.33 10.94 -13.06
CA ASN A 436 -5.40 9.50 -12.87
C ASN A 436 -6.64 8.90 -13.53
N LEU A 437 -7.79 9.59 -13.47
CA LEU A 437 -8.98 9.17 -14.21
C LEU A 437 -8.78 9.19 -15.72
N ILE A 438 -8.14 10.24 -16.27
CA ILE A 438 -7.83 10.36 -17.70
C ILE A 438 -6.80 9.29 -18.12
N GLN A 439 -5.84 8.94 -17.26
CA GLN A 439 -4.92 7.82 -17.51
C GLN A 439 -5.67 6.48 -17.46
N ASN A 440 -6.58 6.28 -16.50
CA ASN A 440 -7.44 5.09 -16.44
C ASN A 440 -8.39 5.01 -17.65
N VAL A 441 -8.90 6.13 -18.16
CA VAL A 441 -9.69 6.20 -19.40
C VAL A 441 -8.83 5.87 -20.63
N LYS A 442 -7.57 6.33 -20.70
CA LYS A 442 -6.63 5.96 -21.78
C LYS A 442 -6.22 4.48 -21.72
N PHE A 443 -6.04 3.95 -20.51
CA PHE A 443 -5.82 2.51 -20.26
C PHE A 443 -7.05 1.69 -20.69
N LEU A 444 -8.25 2.12 -20.31
CA LEU A 444 -9.51 1.55 -20.79
C LEU A 444 -9.65 1.67 -22.30
N GLN A 445 -9.24 2.78 -22.92
CA GLN A 445 -9.28 2.96 -24.38
C GLN A 445 -8.35 1.98 -25.11
N LYS A 446 -7.16 1.71 -24.55
CA LYS A 446 -6.26 0.65 -25.02
C LYS A 446 -6.87 -0.75 -24.85
N HIS A 447 -7.64 -0.98 -23.79
CA HIS A 447 -8.42 -2.20 -23.60
C HIS A 447 -9.72 -2.24 -24.43
N LEU A 448 -10.28 -1.11 -24.86
CA LEU A 448 -11.43 -1.04 -25.76
C LEU A 448 -11.05 -1.43 -27.19
N TYR A 449 -9.83 -1.09 -27.64
CA TYR A 449 -9.25 -1.70 -28.85
C TYR A 449 -9.12 -3.22 -28.72
N SER A 450 -8.81 -3.73 -27.52
CA SER A 450 -8.85 -5.18 -27.28
C SER A 450 -10.28 -5.72 -27.27
N ILE A 451 -11.30 -4.94 -26.89
CA ILE A 451 -12.72 -5.32 -26.95
C ILE A 451 -13.22 -5.38 -28.39
N ASP A 452 -12.86 -4.45 -29.29
CA ASP A 452 -13.26 -4.54 -30.71
C ASP A 452 -12.60 -5.75 -31.42
N TYR A 453 -11.29 -5.94 -31.21
CA TYR A 453 -10.57 -7.14 -31.68
C TYR A 453 -11.15 -8.43 -31.06
N PHE A 454 -11.58 -8.38 -29.81
CA PHE A 454 -12.20 -9.51 -29.13
C PHE A 454 -13.62 -9.76 -29.64
N CYS A 455 -14.43 -8.74 -29.94
CA CYS A 455 -15.74 -8.89 -30.58
C CYS A 455 -15.64 -9.59 -31.94
N GLN A 456 -14.56 -9.38 -32.69
CA GLN A 456 -14.25 -10.14 -33.92
C GLN A 456 -13.86 -11.61 -33.64
N LYS A 457 -13.30 -11.90 -32.45
CA LYS A 457 -12.93 -13.24 -31.98
C LYS A 457 -14.01 -13.96 -31.17
N VAL A 458 -15.08 -13.27 -30.78
CA VAL A 458 -16.09 -13.80 -29.85
C VAL A 458 -16.76 -15.05 -30.41
N GLU A 459 -17.07 -15.13 -31.71
CA GLU A 459 -17.68 -16.33 -32.30
C GLU A 459 -16.84 -17.61 -32.09
N GLU A 460 -15.50 -17.51 -32.10
CA GLU A 460 -14.61 -18.64 -31.77
C GLU A 460 -14.72 -19.03 -30.28
N ILE A 461 -14.72 -18.03 -29.40
CA ILE A 461 -14.71 -18.18 -27.92
C ILE A 461 -16.02 -18.77 -27.39
N LEU A 462 -17.14 -18.55 -28.08
CA LEU A 462 -18.48 -18.96 -27.67
C LEU A 462 -18.80 -20.45 -27.90
N THR A 463 -17.86 -21.18 -28.50
CA THR A 463 -17.92 -22.64 -28.63
C THR A 463 -17.74 -23.32 -27.26
N ASP A 464 -16.89 -22.78 -26.37
CA ASP A 464 -16.64 -23.30 -25.02
C ASP A 464 -17.43 -22.58 -23.92
N GLU A 465 -18.10 -23.36 -23.06
CA GLU A 465 -18.89 -22.87 -21.93
C GLU A 465 -18.01 -22.26 -20.82
N ASN A 466 -16.79 -22.77 -20.61
CA ASN A 466 -15.91 -22.27 -19.55
C ASN A 466 -15.29 -20.92 -19.93
N SER A 467 -14.90 -20.76 -21.19
CA SER A 467 -14.47 -19.48 -21.77
C SER A 467 -15.58 -18.45 -21.71
N LEU A 468 -16.83 -18.82 -22.03
CA LEU A 468 -18.01 -17.95 -21.84
C LEU A 468 -18.22 -17.54 -20.37
N LYS A 469 -18.12 -18.48 -19.41
CA LYS A 469 -18.24 -18.16 -17.96
C LYS A 469 -17.17 -17.18 -17.50
N SER A 470 -15.91 -17.45 -17.82
CA SER A 470 -14.77 -16.59 -17.50
C SER A 470 -14.92 -15.19 -18.13
N TYR A 471 -15.35 -15.15 -19.39
CA TYR A 471 -15.61 -13.89 -20.09
C TYR A 471 -16.74 -13.07 -19.44
N LEU A 472 -17.90 -13.67 -19.16
CA LEU A 472 -19.02 -12.95 -18.51
C LEU A 472 -18.64 -12.44 -17.11
N HIS A 473 -17.77 -13.14 -16.39
CA HIS A 473 -17.22 -12.67 -15.12
C HIS A 473 -16.31 -11.45 -15.30
N ASN A 474 -15.37 -11.51 -16.23
CA ASN A 474 -14.44 -10.42 -16.53
C ASN A 474 -15.14 -9.20 -17.12
N LEU A 475 -16.11 -9.40 -18.00
CA LEU A 475 -16.94 -8.35 -18.60
C LEU A 475 -17.73 -7.58 -17.53
N ASN A 476 -18.43 -8.27 -16.63
CA ASN A 476 -19.15 -7.64 -15.51
C ASN A 476 -18.19 -6.89 -14.56
N THR A 477 -16.97 -7.39 -14.36
CA THR A 477 -15.95 -6.73 -13.55
C THR A 477 -15.46 -5.45 -14.22
N ASN A 478 -15.20 -5.48 -15.53
CA ASN A 478 -14.77 -4.32 -16.31
C ASN A 478 -15.88 -3.25 -16.41
N ILE A 479 -17.14 -3.64 -16.65
CA ILE A 479 -18.30 -2.74 -16.65
C ILE A 479 -18.42 -2.01 -15.31
N ARG A 480 -18.26 -2.72 -14.18
CA ARG A 480 -18.28 -2.09 -12.85
C ARG A 480 -17.12 -1.14 -12.63
N TYR A 481 -15.91 -1.51 -13.03
CA TYR A 481 -14.74 -0.65 -12.94
C TYR A 481 -14.94 0.64 -13.76
N ILE A 482 -15.46 0.53 -14.98
CA ILE A 482 -15.84 1.66 -15.84
C ILE A 482 -16.92 2.52 -15.14
N ASN A 483 -17.99 1.93 -14.61
CA ASN A 483 -19.06 2.68 -13.93
C ASN A 483 -18.60 3.38 -12.65
N ILE A 484 -17.68 2.79 -11.88
CA ILE A 484 -17.05 3.44 -10.71
C ILE A 484 -16.20 4.63 -11.16
N LEU A 485 -15.42 4.48 -12.23
CA LEU A 485 -14.65 5.58 -12.81
C LEU A 485 -15.55 6.69 -13.36
N ILE A 486 -16.66 6.36 -14.02
CA ILE A 486 -17.64 7.34 -14.52
C ILE A 486 -18.33 8.06 -13.35
N SER A 487 -18.74 7.36 -12.29
CA SER A 487 -19.34 7.98 -11.11
C SER A 487 -18.37 8.98 -10.45
N LYS A 488 -17.10 8.58 -10.27
CA LYS A 488 -16.04 9.47 -9.80
C LYS A 488 -15.77 10.62 -10.77
N PHE A 489 -15.84 10.40 -12.08
CA PHE A 489 -15.68 11.46 -13.09
C PHE A 489 -16.75 12.53 -12.91
N TYR A 490 -18.02 12.14 -12.77
CA TYR A 490 -19.13 13.07 -12.54
C TYR A 490 -19.05 13.76 -11.18
N GLU A 491 -18.67 13.04 -10.13
CA GLU A 491 -18.45 13.62 -8.80
C GLU A 491 -17.36 14.71 -8.84
N TYR A 492 -16.24 14.45 -9.51
CA TYR A 492 -15.13 15.39 -9.62
C TYR A 492 -15.39 16.50 -10.65
N SER A 493 -16.04 16.23 -11.78
CA SER A 493 -16.36 17.27 -12.77
C SER A 493 -17.34 18.30 -12.21
N ASN A 494 -18.38 17.85 -11.51
CA ASN A 494 -19.35 18.74 -10.87
C ASN A 494 -18.73 19.61 -9.76
N LYS A 495 -17.64 19.14 -9.13
CA LYS A 495 -16.86 19.92 -8.15
C LYS A 495 -15.87 20.92 -8.79
N VAL A 496 -15.60 20.82 -10.09
CA VAL A 496 -14.55 21.58 -10.80
C VAL A 496 -15.11 22.61 -11.79
N PHE A 497 -16.44 22.66 -12.00
CA PHE A 497 -17.11 23.47 -13.04
C PHE A 497 -16.84 24.99 -13.04
N ASN A 498 -16.25 25.56 -11.99
CA ASN A 498 -15.85 26.99 -11.94
C ASN A 498 -14.43 27.27 -12.47
N ILE A 499 -13.62 26.26 -12.81
CA ILE A 499 -12.18 26.46 -13.13
C ILE A 499 -11.79 25.99 -14.55
N ARG A 500 -11.30 26.93 -15.35
CA ARG A 500 -10.87 26.79 -16.76
C ARG A 500 -9.56 26.01 -16.99
N ILE A 501 -9.25 24.98 -16.19
CA ILE A 501 -8.00 24.19 -16.35
C ILE A 501 -8.16 23.05 -17.37
N VAL A 502 -9.39 22.60 -17.63
CA VAL A 502 -9.70 21.70 -18.76
C VAL A 502 -10.70 22.41 -19.66
N ASN A 503 -10.45 22.39 -20.97
CA ASN A 503 -11.40 22.91 -21.94
C ASN A 503 -12.71 22.10 -21.84
N GLU A 504 -13.84 22.77 -21.66
CA GLU A 504 -15.16 22.12 -21.56
C GLU A 504 -15.42 21.20 -22.76
N LYS A 505 -14.94 21.60 -23.95
CA LYS A 505 -15.00 20.80 -25.18
C LYS A 505 -14.23 19.48 -25.08
N ASP A 506 -13.13 19.42 -24.34
CA ASP A 506 -12.35 18.19 -24.17
C ASP A 506 -13.04 17.23 -23.20
N LEU A 507 -13.63 17.74 -22.11
CA LEU A 507 -14.44 16.94 -21.19
C LEU A 507 -15.69 16.38 -21.87
N ILE A 508 -16.38 17.22 -22.66
CA ILE A 508 -17.52 16.80 -23.49
C ILE A 508 -17.07 15.76 -24.53
N PHE A 509 -15.92 15.96 -25.19
CA PHE A 509 -15.38 15.00 -26.16
C PHE A 509 -15.05 13.64 -25.52
N TYR A 510 -14.38 13.60 -24.37
CA TYR A 510 -14.09 12.35 -23.68
C TYR A 510 -15.36 11.67 -23.16
N LYS A 511 -16.34 12.43 -22.66
CA LYS A 511 -17.66 11.92 -22.29
C LYS A 511 -18.35 11.25 -23.48
N ILE A 512 -18.47 11.95 -24.60
CA ILE A 512 -19.07 11.42 -25.85
C ILE A 512 -18.33 10.16 -26.31
N LYS A 513 -16.99 10.15 -26.25
CA LYS A 513 -16.20 8.97 -26.65
C LYS A 513 -16.39 7.77 -25.72
N ILE A 514 -16.49 7.97 -24.41
CA ILE A 514 -16.80 6.90 -23.45
C ILE A 514 -18.22 6.36 -23.69
N GLU A 515 -19.19 7.25 -23.89
CA GLU A 515 -20.58 6.90 -24.20
C GLU A 515 -20.70 6.12 -25.53
N GLU A 516 -20.01 6.55 -26.58
CA GLU A 516 -19.93 5.86 -27.87
C GLU A 516 -19.30 4.47 -27.76
N CYS A 517 -18.16 4.36 -27.05
CA CYS A 517 -17.50 3.07 -26.79
C CYS A 517 -18.39 2.12 -25.98
N MET A 518 -19.05 2.60 -24.93
CA MET A 518 -20.00 1.82 -24.12
C MET A 518 -21.18 1.35 -24.98
N LYS A 519 -21.80 2.27 -25.73
CA LYS A 519 -22.92 1.95 -26.63
C LYS A 519 -22.54 0.89 -27.66
N ASN A 520 -21.36 1.01 -28.28
CA ASN A 520 -20.85 0.04 -29.25
C ASN A 520 -20.56 -1.33 -28.59
N MET A 521 -19.91 -1.37 -27.42
CA MET A 521 -19.67 -2.60 -26.68
C MET A 521 -20.99 -3.33 -26.34
N TYR A 522 -21.97 -2.61 -25.78
CA TYR A 522 -23.27 -3.19 -25.44
C TYR A 522 -24.10 -3.57 -26.65
N ARG A 523 -24.06 -2.80 -27.74
CA ARG A 523 -24.64 -3.15 -29.04
C ARG A 523 -24.03 -4.46 -29.54
N ASN A 524 -22.72 -4.60 -29.53
CA ASN A 524 -22.04 -5.83 -29.93
C ASN A 524 -22.46 -7.02 -29.06
N ILE A 525 -22.46 -6.89 -27.72
CA ILE A 525 -22.96 -7.91 -26.78
C ILE A 525 -24.41 -8.30 -27.12
N SER A 526 -25.24 -7.34 -27.50
CA SER A 526 -26.65 -7.57 -27.80
C SER A 526 -26.86 -8.26 -29.15
N VAL A 527 -26.08 -7.87 -30.17
CA VAL A 527 -26.02 -8.56 -31.47
C VAL A 527 -25.53 -10.00 -31.28
N ILE A 528 -24.53 -10.24 -30.42
CA ILE A 528 -24.06 -11.58 -30.05
C ILE A 528 -25.19 -12.40 -29.39
N LEU A 529 -25.89 -11.84 -28.41
CA LEU A 529 -27.02 -12.50 -27.75
C LEU A 529 -28.20 -12.76 -28.70
N ALA A 530 -28.42 -11.88 -29.68
CA ALA A 530 -29.49 -12.00 -30.67
C ALA A 530 -29.16 -13.08 -31.72
N ASN A 531 -27.95 -13.06 -32.28
CA ASN A 531 -27.60 -13.93 -33.40
C ASN A 531 -27.37 -15.38 -32.95
N SER A 532 -26.81 -15.59 -31.77
CA SER A 532 -26.45 -16.91 -31.24
C SER A 532 -27.59 -17.66 -30.51
N ASN A 533 -27.28 -18.85 -29.98
CA ASN A 533 -28.09 -19.55 -28.97
C ASN A 533 -27.57 -19.30 -27.53
N ILE A 534 -26.80 -18.24 -27.31
CA ILE A 534 -26.14 -17.99 -26.02
C ILE A 534 -27.12 -17.61 -24.93
N ILE A 535 -28.24 -16.95 -25.27
CA ILE A 535 -29.29 -16.65 -24.29
C ILE A 535 -29.82 -17.92 -23.59
N ASP A 536 -29.72 -19.09 -24.25
CA ASP A 536 -30.04 -20.39 -23.66
C ASP A 536 -28.88 -21.01 -22.85
N LYS A 537 -27.63 -20.73 -23.23
CA LYS A 537 -26.43 -21.16 -22.46
C LYS A 537 -26.24 -20.34 -21.18
N ILE A 538 -26.68 -19.07 -21.15
CA ILE A 538 -26.47 -18.17 -20.00
C ILE A 538 -27.42 -18.44 -18.83
N GLU A 539 -28.66 -18.87 -19.09
CA GLU A 539 -29.63 -19.20 -18.03
C GLU A 539 -29.07 -20.26 -17.04
N PRO A 540 -28.54 -21.43 -17.49
CA PRO A 540 -27.87 -22.42 -16.64
C PRO A 540 -26.65 -21.90 -15.86
N ILE A 541 -25.85 -21.00 -16.46
CA ILE A 541 -24.63 -20.45 -15.86
C ILE A 541 -24.97 -19.69 -14.57
N PHE A 542 -26.11 -19.01 -14.53
CA PHE A 542 -26.57 -18.28 -13.36
C PHE A 542 -27.41 -19.11 -12.38
N SER A 543 -28.02 -20.22 -12.82
CA SER A 543 -28.95 -20.99 -11.98
C SER A 543 -28.32 -22.12 -11.16
N ASN A 544 -27.25 -22.78 -11.63
CA ASN A 544 -27.03 -24.16 -11.15
C ASN A 544 -26.12 -24.39 -9.93
N ASN A 545 -25.23 -23.46 -9.53
CA ASN A 545 -24.14 -23.81 -8.59
C ASN A 545 -23.94 -22.92 -7.35
N TYR A 546 -24.73 -21.85 -7.12
CA TYR A 546 -24.33 -20.77 -6.20
C TYR A 546 -25.39 -20.24 -5.21
N PHE A 547 -26.57 -20.84 -5.13
CA PHE A 547 -27.60 -20.40 -4.18
C PHE A 547 -27.23 -20.79 -2.75
N LYS A 548 -26.99 -19.79 -1.88
CA LYS A 548 -26.74 -20.02 -0.45
C LYS A 548 -28.00 -19.99 0.42
N GLU A 549 -29.09 -19.34 -0.04
CA GLU A 549 -30.31 -19.20 0.76
C GLU A 549 -31.57 -18.98 -0.12
N ARG A 550 -32.65 -19.72 0.17
CA ARG A 550 -33.99 -19.57 -0.45
C ARG A 550 -34.86 -18.74 0.49
N ILE A 551 -35.25 -17.54 0.06
CA ILE A 551 -36.14 -16.63 0.77
C ILE A 551 -37.49 -16.62 0.03
N ARG A 552 -38.62 -16.67 0.75
CA ARG A 552 -39.93 -16.49 0.11
C ARG A 552 -40.08 -15.03 -0.36
N SER A 553 -40.36 -14.81 -1.63
CA SER A 553 -40.69 -13.48 -2.14
C SER A 553 -42.12 -13.08 -1.74
N THR A 554 -42.36 -11.78 -1.59
CA THR A 554 -43.72 -11.22 -1.56
C THR A 554 -44.29 -11.03 -2.98
N GLN A 555 -43.46 -11.09 -4.01
CA GLN A 555 -43.90 -10.98 -5.40
C GLN A 555 -44.58 -12.28 -5.86
N LYS A 556 -45.72 -12.13 -6.53
CA LYS A 556 -46.42 -13.22 -7.21
C LYS A 556 -45.93 -13.36 -8.64
N CYS A 557 -45.89 -14.60 -9.15
CA CYS A 557 -45.63 -14.90 -10.54
C CYS A 557 -46.74 -14.31 -11.41
N VAL A 558 -46.36 -13.46 -12.38
CA VAL A 558 -47.29 -12.79 -13.32
C VAL A 558 -48.12 -13.78 -14.15
N ARG A 559 -47.68 -15.05 -14.25
CA ARG A 559 -48.37 -16.12 -14.98
C ARG A 559 -49.45 -16.85 -14.17
N CYS A 560 -49.15 -17.30 -12.95
CA CYS A 560 -50.03 -18.20 -12.18
C CYS A 560 -50.44 -17.67 -10.80
N GLY A 561 -50.01 -16.47 -10.39
CA GLY A 561 -50.34 -15.88 -9.10
C GLY A 561 -49.66 -16.51 -7.88
N VAL A 562 -48.95 -17.65 -8.04
CA VAL A 562 -48.15 -18.29 -6.98
C VAL A 562 -46.97 -17.39 -6.59
N LEU A 563 -46.61 -17.35 -5.31
CA LEU A 563 -45.45 -16.58 -4.84
C LEU A 563 -44.15 -17.07 -5.48
N LEU A 564 -43.26 -16.12 -5.79
CA LEU A 564 -41.93 -16.42 -6.30
C LEU A 564 -40.98 -16.82 -5.16
N ASN A 565 -40.05 -17.70 -5.46
CA ASN A 565 -38.88 -17.94 -4.65
C ASN A 565 -37.84 -16.88 -4.98
N LYS A 566 -37.31 -16.19 -3.97
CA LYS A 566 -36.20 -15.25 -4.10
C LYS A 566 -34.92 -15.91 -3.59
N TYR A 567 -33.85 -15.86 -4.37
CA TYR A 567 -32.55 -16.34 -3.96
C TYR A 567 -31.56 -15.18 -3.99
N ASN A 568 -30.85 -14.99 -2.88
CA ASN A 568 -29.75 -14.04 -2.80
C ASN A 568 -28.45 -14.78 -3.14
N LEU A 569 -27.90 -14.49 -4.32
CA LEU A 569 -26.58 -14.95 -4.72
C LEU A 569 -25.54 -14.08 -4.03
N SER A 570 -25.07 -14.48 -2.84
CA SER A 570 -23.87 -13.90 -2.25
C SER A 570 -22.67 -14.26 -3.13
N SER A 571 -21.95 -13.25 -3.58
CA SER A 571 -20.69 -13.42 -4.29
C SER A 571 -19.60 -14.07 -3.42
N PHE A 572 -18.62 -14.70 -4.07
CA PHE A 572 -17.38 -15.17 -3.42
C PHE A 572 -16.37 -14.04 -3.17
N ASN A 573 -16.64 -12.85 -3.72
CA ASN A 573 -15.79 -11.67 -3.59
C ASN A 573 -16.66 -10.53 -3.03
N PRO A 574 -16.34 -9.93 -1.85
CA PRO A 574 -17.16 -8.90 -1.22
C PRO A 574 -17.35 -7.63 -2.08
N ASN A 575 -16.54 -7.44 -3.12
CA ASN A 575 -16.68 -6.33 -4.07
C ASN A 575 -17.68 -6.60 -5.21
N ILE A 576 -18.34 -7.76 -5.24
CA ILE A 576 -19.37 -8.09 -6.22
C ILE A 576 -20.75 -7.92 -5.56
N MET A 577 -21.56 -6.99 -6.07
CA MET A 577 -22.96 -6.84 -5.61
C MET A 577 -23.70 -8.17 -5.72
N SER A 578 -24.47 -8.51 -4.70
CA SER A 578 -25.34 -9.69 -4.68
C SER A 578 -26.25 -9.68 -5.92
N ARG A 579 -26.56 -10.85 -6.48
CA ARG A 579 -27.62 -10.97 -7.49
C ARG A 579 -28.89 -11.51 -6.85
N ILE A 580 -30.04 -11.05 -7.34
CA ILE A 580 -31.34 -11.61 -7.02
C ILE A 580 -31.78 -12.49 -8.18
N TYR A 581 -32.17 -13.72 -7.85
CA TYR A 581 -32.78 -14.67 -8.77
C TYR A 581 -34.19 -15.00 -8.30
N TYR A 582 -35.15 -14.98 -9.23
CA TYR A 582 -36.55 -15.30 -8.99
C TYR A 582 -37.00 -16.53 -9.79
N ASP A 583 -37.64 -17.46 -9.09
CA ASP A 583 -38.14 -18.71 -9.64
C ASP A 583 -39.59 -18.96 -9.19
N CYS A 584 -40.36 -19.71 -9.97
CA CYS A 584 -41.73 -20.07 -9.65
C CYS A 584 -41.87 -21.59 -9.66
N ASP A 585 -42.28 -22.20 -8.55
CA ASP A 585 -42.42 -23.67 -8.44
C ASP A 585 -43.32 -24.28 -9.56
N ASN A 586 -44.27 -23.51 -10.11
CA ASN A 586 -45.16 -23.93 -11.21
C ASN A 586 -44.73 -23.47 -12.62
N CYS A 587 -43.86 -22.46 -12.74
CA CYS A 587 -43.50 -21.87 -14.04
C CYS A 587 -42.02 -22.04 -14.42
N GLY A 588 -41.15 -22.34 -13.47
CA GLY A 588 -39.71 -22.24 -13.59
C GLY A 588 -39.22 -20.79 -13.56
N PHE A 589 -37.96 -20.61 -13.97
CA PHE A 589 -37.23 -19.35 -13.94
C PHE A 589 -38.07 -18.16 -14.45
N ALA A 590 -38.03 -17.05 -13.70
CA ALA A 590 -38.73 -15.82 -14.01
C ALA A 590 -37.78 -14.65 -14.34
N GLU A 591 -36.86 -14.31 -13.43
CA GLU A 591 -36.06 -13.08 -13.48
C GLU A 591 -34.68 -13.24 -12.79
N ASN A 592 -33.63 -12.63 -13.35
CA ASN A 592 -32.30 -12.51 -12.73
C ASN A 592 -31.70 -11.12 -13.00
N HIS A 593 -31.33 -10.41 -11.94
CA HIS A 593 -30.68 -9.09 -11.98
C HIS A 593 -29.74 -8.88 -10.77
N ALA A 594 -28.84 -7.91 -10.83
CA ALA A 594 -28.07 -7.47 -9.67
C ALA A 594 -28.93 -6.70 -8.64
N TYR A 595 -28.57 -6.82 -7.35
CA TYR A 595 -29.21 -6.06 -6.27
C TYR A 595 -28.99 -4.55 -6.52
N GLU A 596 -30.03 -3.73 -6.29
CA GLU A 596 -29.98 -2.26 -6.47
C GLU A 596 -29.57 -1.75 -7.86
N THR A 597 -29.72 -2.55 -8.94
CA THR A 597 -29.52 -2.09 -10.32
C THR A 597 -30.84 -1.85 -11.06
N SER A 598 -30.75 -1.08 -12.15
CA SER A 598 -31.85 -0.94 -13.11
C SER A 598 -32.26 -2.30 -13.68
N ARG A 599 -33.56 -2.55 -13.78
CA ARG A 599 -34.14 -3.83 -14.26
C ARG A 599 -35.40 -3.61 -15.08
N LEU A 600 -35.84 -4.62 -15.83
CA LEU A 600 -37.13 -4.56 -16.53
C LEU A 600 -38.29 -4.93 -15.62
N LEU A 601 -39.36 -4.14 -15.67
CA LEU A 601 -40.69 -4.52 -15.22
C LEU A 601 -41.58 -4.74 -16.44
N PHE A 602 -42.36 -5.80 -16.41
CA PHE A 602 -43.41 -6.05 -17.41
C PHE A 602 -44.73 -5.57 -16.81
N ASN A 603 -45.30 -4.51 -17.40
CA ASN A 603 -46.48 -3.85 -16.86
C ASN A 603 -47.76 -4.67 -17.03
N SER A 604 -47.77 -5.55 -18.04
CA SER A 604 -48.83 -6.50 -18.32
C SER A 604 -48.25 -7.81 -18.83
N GLN A 605 -49.06 -8.86 -18.90
CA GLN A 605 -48.73 -9.98 -19.76
C GLN A 605 -48.59 -9.49 -21.22
N PRO A 606 -47.71 -10.12 -22.04
CA PRO A 606 -47.67 -9.88 -23.47
C PRO A 606 -49.03 -10.13 -24.11
N LYS A 607 -49.42 -9.30 -25.07
CA LYS A 607 -50.69 -9.44 -25.80
C LYS A 607 -50.40 -9.81 -27.24
N ILE A 608 -51.20 -10.70 -27.81
CA ILE A 608 -51.19 -10.99 -29.25
C ILE A 608 -52.39 -10.29 -29.89
N ASN A 609 -52.14 -9.57 -30.98
CA ASN A 609 -53.18 -8.95 -31.81
C ASN A 609 -52.73 -9.00 -33.28
N ASN A 610 -53.58 -9.45 -34.21
CA ASN A 610 -53.28 -9.48 -35.65
C ASN A 610 -51.89 -10.06 -36.02
N ASN A 611 -51.53 -11.22 -35.45
CA ASN A 611 -50.21 -11.86 -35.60
C ASN A 611 -49.01 -11.01 -35.14
N GLU A 612 -49.23 -10.03 -34.26
CA GLU A 612 -48.19 -9.21 -33.64
C GLU A 612 -48.22 -9.42 -32.12
N LEU A 613 -47.08 -9.76 -31.54
CA LEU A 613 -46.89 -9.87 -30.09
C LEU A 613 -46.40 -8.53 -29.55
N THR A 614 -47.25 -7.84 -28.79
CA THR A 614 -46.89 -6.60 -28.10
C THR A 614 -46.42 -6.90 -26.67
N ILE A 615 -45.19 -6.49 -26.36
CA ILE A 615 -44.58 -6.56 -25.04
C ILE A 615 -44.39 -5.14 -24.52
N VAL A 616 -45.01 -4.81 -23.39
CA VAL A 616 -44.91 -3.49 -22.75
C VAL A 616 -43.94 -3.57 -21.58
N ILE A 617 -42.85 -2.83 -21.67
CA ILE A 617 -41.68 -2.96 -20.81
C ILE A 617 -41.35 -1.61 -20.18
N SER A 618 -41.57 -1.44 -18.87
CA SER A 618 -41.06 -0.27 -18.15
C SER A 618 -39.70 -0.60 -17.51
N PRO A 619 -38.65 0.20 -17.77
CA PRO A 619 -37.45 0.12 -16.94
C PRO A 619 -37.78 0.62 -15.53
N LYS A 620 -37.40 -0.15 -14.50
CA LYS A 620 -37.26 0.38 -13.15
C LYS A 620 -35.82 0.83 -12.99
N LEU A 621 -35.58 2.12 -13.13
CA LEU A 621 -34.29 2.73 -12.86
C LEU A 621 -34.01 2.79 -11.35
N HIS A 622 -32.74 2.72 -10.97
CA HIS A 622 -32.35 2.95 -9.58
C HIS A 622 -32.24 4.45 -9.30
N GLN A 623 -32.78 4.92 -8.17
CA GLN A 623 -32.92 6.35 -7.86
C GLN A 623 -31.58 7.11 -7.74
N THR A 624 -30.44 6.40 -7.63
CA THR A 624 -29.12 7.01 -7.45
C THR A 624 -28.39 7.35 -8.75
N SER A 625 -28.91 6.98 -9.92
CA SER A 625 -28.23 7.18 -11.20
C SER A 625 -28.94 8.17 -12.13
N ASN A 626 -28.57 9.45 -12.04
CA ASN A 626 -28.80 10.45 -13.10
C ASN A 626 -27.95 10.19 -14.38
N ILE A 627 -27.38 9.00 -14.51
CA ILE A 627 -26.47 8.61 -15.59
C ILE A 627 -27.25 7.77 -16.58
N PHE A 628 -27.47 8.35 -17.76
CA PHE A 628 -27.98 7.80 -19.02
C PHE A 628 -28.54 6.37 -18.98
N SER A 629 -29.85 6.28 -19.16
CA SER A 629 -30.58 5.03 -19.26
C SER A 629 -30.84 4.69 -20.74
N TRP A 630 -29.85 4.08 -21.39
CA TRP A 630 -30.03 3.40 -22.68
C TRP A 630 -29.86 1.89 -22.47
N GLY A 631 -30.53 1.11 -23.31
CA GLY A 631 -30.39 -0.34 -23.29
C GLY A 631 -30.88 -1.00 -24.56
N ASN A 632 -30.38 -2.21 -24.78
CA ASN A 632 -30.82 -3.08 -25.85
C ASN A 632 -31.69 -4.18 -25.28
N ILE A 633 -32.82 -4.42 -25.93
CA ILE A 633 -33.66 -5.57 -25.67
C ILE A 633 -33.39 -6.59 -26.76
N VAL A 634 -32.88 -7.74 -26.33
CA VAL A 634 -32.70 -8.92 -27.15
C VAL A 634 -33.76 -9.93 -26.74
N GLY A 635 -34.52 -10.43 -27.71
CA GLY A 635 -35.58 -11.40 -27.46
C GLY A 635 -35.46 -12.63 -28.33
N LYS A 636 -35.77 -13.78 -27.74
CA LYS A 636 -35.87 -15.07 -28.43
C LYS A 636 -37.21 -15.71 -28.09
N ILE A 637 -38.06 -15.92 -29.10
CA ILE A 637 -39.30 -16.68 -28.98
C ILE A 637 -39.00 -18.13 -29.38
N THR A 638 -39.26 -19.06 -28.47
CA THR A 638 -39.14 -20.50 -28.75
C THR A 638 -40.47 -21.21 -28.55
N ASN A 639 -40.75 -22.17 -29.44
CA ASN A 639 -41.77 -23.18 -29.21
C ASN A 639 -41.25 -24.10 -28.09
N LYS A 640 -42.02 -24.25 -27.01
CA LYS A 640 -41.60 -25.03 -25.83
C LYS A 640 -41.71 -26.53 -26.07
N ALA A 641 -42.57 -26.99 -26.97
CA ALA A 641 -42.80 -28.42 -27.24
C ALA A 641 -41.61 -29.07 -27.94
N ASN A 642 -41.00 -28.39 -28.92
CA ASN A 642 -39.85 -28.88 -29.69
C ASN A 642 -38.53 -28.12 -29.42
N GLY A 643 -38.57 -27.01 -28.67
CA GLY A 643 -37.40 -26.17 -28.38
C GLY A 643 -36.97 -25.25 -29.54
N GLU A 644 -37.70 -25.27 -30.65
CA GLU A 644 -37.36 -24.55 -31.88
C GLU A 644 -37.46 -23.04 -31.71
N THR A 645 -36.60 -22.30 -32.41
CA THR A 645 -36.61 -20.83 -32.39
C THR A 645 -37.56 -20.31 -33.45
N VAL A 646 -38.73 -19.83 -33.02
CA VAL A 646 -39.76 -19.30 -33.92
C VAL A 646 -39.40 -17.89 -34.39
N HIS A 647 -38.82 -17.07 -33.51
CA HIS A 647 -38.40 -15.72 -33.85
C HIS A 647 -37.26 -15.23 -32.96
N LYS A 648 -36.41 -14.34 -33.49
CA LYS A 648 -35.43 -13.57 -32.72
C LYS A 648 -35.61 -12.09 -33.04
N PHE A 649 -35.66 -11.25 -32.02
CA PHE A 649 -35.82 -9.80 -32.17
C PHE A 649 -34.73 -9.03 -31.43
N TYR A 650 -34.39 -7.87 -31.98
CA TYR A 650 -33.46 -6.90 -31.41
C TYR A 650 -34.08 -5.51 -31.47
N LYS A 651 -34.09 -4.80 -30.34
CA LYS A 651 -34.59 -3.44 -30.25
C LYS A 651 -33.65 -2.59 -29.41
N GLU A 652 -33.03 -1.59 -30.01
CA GLU A 652 -32.41 -0.49 -29.26
C GLU A 652 -33.52 0.41 -28.71
N GLY A 653 -33.37 0.86 -27.45
CA GLY A 653 -34.30 1.80 -26.84
C GLY A 653 -33.62 2.69 -25.81
N ASN A 654 -34.12 3.92 -25.66
CA ASN A 654 -33.91 4.64 -24.41
C ASN A 654 -34.80 4.02 -23.34
N LEU A 655 -34.21 3.78 -22.18
CA LEU A 655 -34.87 3.34 -20.96
C LEU A 655 -35.31 4.58 -20.16
N SER A 656 -36.12 5.46 -20.77
CA SER A 656 -36.77 6.58 -20.06
C SER A 656 -37.86 6.06 -19.12
N ASP A 657 -38.50 6.94 -18.35
CA ASP A 657 -39.67 6.58 -17.53
C ASP A 657 -40.88 6.11 -18.36
N GLU A 658 -40.83 6.29 -19.69
CA GLU A 658 -41.84 5.80 -20.62
C GLU A 658 -41.69 4.29 -20.88
N PRO A 659 -42.80 3.53 -20.93
CA PRO A 659 -42.75 2.11 -21.26
C PRO A 659 -42.32 1.89 -22.71
N LEU A 660 -41.26 1.12 -22.92
CA LEU A 660 -40.86 0.65 -24.24
C LEU A 660 -41.87 -0.40 -24.74
N ILE A 661 -42.49 -0.10 -25.88
CA ILE A 661 -43.37 -1.03 -26.59
C ILE A 661 -42.52 -1.79 -27.61
N VAL A 662 -42.38 -3.10 -27.41
CA VAL A 662 -41.72 -4.00 -28.35
C VAL A 662 -42.79 -4.85 -29.02
N ASN A 663 -43.07 -4.53 -30.28
CA ASN A 663 -43.88 -5.37 -31.15
C ASN A 663 -42.99 -6.38 -31.87
N VAL A 664 -43.44 -7.63 -31.94
CA VAL A 664 -42.73 -8.73 -32.58
C VAL A 664 -43.68 -9.42 -33.56
N PRO A 665 -43.40 -9.42 -34.88
CA PRO A 665 -44.24 -10.12 -35.84
C PRO A 665 -44.14 -11.64 -35.60
N LEU A 666 -45.30 -12.28 -35.54
CA LEU A 666 -45.44 -13.72 -35.43
C LEU A 666 -45.74 -14.31 -36.83
N PRO A 667 -45.19 -15.49 -37.18
CA PRO A 667 -45.57 -16.16 -38.42
C PRO A 667 -47.07 -16.48 -38.46
N GLU A 668 -47.68 -16.45 -39.65
CA GLU A 668 -49.14 -16.61 -39.85
C GLU A 668 -49.73 -17.90 -39.24
N LYS A 669 -48.90 -18.95 -39.10
CA LYS A 669 -49.24 -20.19 -38.39
C LYS A 669 -48.57 -20.19 -37.02
N PHE A 670 -49.09 -19.36 -36.13
CA PHE A 670 -48.68 -19.35 -34.73
C PHE A 670 -49.56 -20.31 -33.93
N ASP A 671 -49.12 -21.57 -33.77
CA ASP A 671 -49.85 -22.54 -32.95
C ASP A 671 -49.99 -22.06 -31.50
N ASN A 672 -51.15 -22.34 -30.90
CA ASN A 672 -51.54 -21.86 -29.56
C ASN A 672 -50.68 -22.40 -28.40
N ASP A 673 -49.76 -23.33 -28.66
CA ASP A 673 -49.06 -24.09 -27.62
C ASP A 673 -47.81 -23.40 -27.04
N LEU A 674 -48.02 -22.71 -25.91
CA LEU A 674 -47.05 -22.48 -24.82
C LEU A 674 -45.62 -22.05 -25.22
N HIS A 675 -45.49 -21.06 -26.10
CA HIS A 675 -44.18 -20.47 -26.42
C HIS A 675 -43.52 -19.81 -25.20
N THR A 676 -42.19 -19.83 -25.14
CA THR A 676 -41.40 -19.06 -24.16
C THR A 676 -40.66 -17.92 -24.83
N ILE A 677 -40.73 -16.72 -24.25
CA ILE A 677 -39.90 -15.59 -24.63
C ILE A 677 -38.77 -15.47 -23.62
N LYS A 678 -37.52 -15.58 -24.06
CA LYS A 678 -36.37 -15.14 -23.27
C LYS A 678 -36.01 -13.73 -23.69
N ILE A 679 -35.95 -12.82 -22.73
CA ILE A 679 -35.66 -11.40 -22.95
C ILE A 679 -34.43 -11.05 -22.12
N ALA A 680 -33.34 -10.69 -22.79
CA ALA A 680 -32.18 -10.09 -22.16
C ALA A 680 -32.25 -8.57 -22.36
N LEU A 681 -32.26 -7.83 -21.24
CA LEU A 681 -31.85 -6.43 -21.25
C LEU A 681 -30.35 -6.38 -21.12
N VAL A 682 -29.68 -5.78 -22.09
CA VAL A 682 -28.28 -5.35 -21.97
C VAL A 682 -28.31 -3.85 -21.72
N SER A 683 -27.95 -3.44 -20.51
CA SER A 683 -27.95 -2.03 -20.08
C SER A 683 -26.55 -1.58 -19.68
N ASN A 684 -26.42 -0.27 -19.47
CA ASN A 684 -25.19 0.37 -18.98
C ASN A 684 -24.69 -0.14 -17.62
N PHE A 685 -25.52 -0.88 -16.86
CA PHE A 685 -25.26 -1.28 -15.47
C PHE A 685 -25.20 -2.79 -15.26
N ASP A 686 -26.06 -3.56 -15.92
CA ASP A 686 -26.19 -5.00 -15.78
C ASP A 686 -26.81 -5.65 -17.03
N ILE A 687 -26.61 -6.95 -17.19
CA ILE A 687 -27.41 -7.81 -18.06
C ILE A 687 -28.51 -8.45 -17.19
N SER A 688 -29.76 -8.03 -17.39
CA SER A 688 -30.93 -8.63 -16.74
C SER A 688 -31.59 -9.62 -17.68
N ILE A 689 -31.90 -10.83 -17.21
CA ILE A 689 -32.57 -11.85 -18.02
C ILE A 689 -33.93 -12.15 -17.42
N ASN A 690 -34.95 -12.10 -18.27
CA ASN A 690 -36.34 -12.38 -17.94
C ASN A 690 -36.88 -13.48 -18.85
N ARG A 691 -37.75 -14.32 -18.31
CA ARG A 691 -38.40 -15.39 -19.06
C ARG A 691 -39.91 -15.25 -18.93
N LEU A 692 -40.54 -14.90 -20.04
CA LEU A 692 -41.98 -14.82 -20.15
C LEU A 692 -42.54 -16.09 -20.78
N ARG A 693 -43.76 -16.43 -20.37
CA ARG A 693 -44.67 -17.35 -21.08
C ARG A 693 -45.96 -16.60 -21.26
N PHE A 694 -46.53 -16.68 -22.45
CA PHE A 694 -47.87 -16.22 -22.74
C PHE A 694 -48.78 -17.43 -22.99
N VAL A 695 -50.07 -17.20 -22.86
CA VAL A 695 -51.16 -18.13 -23.13
C VAL A 695 -52.17 -17.29 -23.91
N ASN A 696 -52.70 -17.82 -25.01
CA ASN A 696 -53.78 -17.16 -25.76
C ASN A 696 -55.09 -17.19 -24.96
#